data_AF-A0A8H4RX53-F1
#
_entry.id   AF-A0A8H4RX53-F1
#
_cell.length_a   1.000
_cell.length_b   1.000
_cell.length_c   1.000
_cell.angle_alpha   90.00
_cell.angle_beta   90.00
_cell.angle_gamma   90.00
#
_symmetry.space_group_name_H-M   'P 1'
#
loop_
_entity.id
_entity.type
_entity.pdbx_description
1 polymer ?
#
loop_
_entity_poly.entity_id
_entity_poly.type
_entity_poly.pdbx_seq_one_letter_code
_entity_poly.pdbx_strand_id
1 'polypeptide(L)'
;MRLSSVIFATSLFLQPSRAIVADPTSWPVTIPIKPTLDCLNTLSLRTDSIPPALQYMPKYLEWQTDIAYLKDPPSDYFYPPHDVLARLADVTAKFNNNSYANDYQFEVDLYQKVFAPAHSGHFIYYPDYLTAAFDDIVSSVPNASPLSEVNGVDAVKFIEDLAFSAAAQQDPDAAYNSMFFEKAFVAAGISNGYFAGGGRTGYIYPGENTSYTFQNGTTITQGNVAFLKANFTYIHDNSTFSAYTYGGLNPDAAATNPNPAPSGNVTAPGYPAPILTTKDAVLSGYYLEGPGLEDVAVLSVLSFEPASVVEFQAVAQTFLADAVRDGKKKLVVDLSANNGGYILQGYDLYRQLFPQTEQKGYTRYRGNEMFLAMANITRKVIPDDYNPYSSSSPIAAYEESWNYLYDLNISDQHFPTFEAKFGPNTFMGTNYTALQSWDLDDPNTTVNTTYGFGIEITGYGARKNFTQPFAAEDIIMVYDGFCASTCGLFSDFMRNQGGVKSIAMGGRPSTTPIQAVGGVRGGQLSTWEDLYHASYRTLLLVDQSDPDNQLLFSNGLHLDPLILDSTAGLNLRDVILPSHIEDGLPAQFVVENADCRLFYTRDMILDVTNIWEAAANVAWGGGKCVAGSLPQSAKSKRGMPKKIPRRRRTLEVEEETIVTIYFKLASGLLCEELFWGPQKLSIFGDFCLASSTFTSHARRKTQDARPVGGMARSFADDNAVPNGWRTRQPGFAIWIIIAIFRGFLEAFFYSIYYIPSSLRQSPKWTYRQACMTRLFERGFHVITELGFTQSLSLEPGKLGDRWVTIDPAPDSAYRGDFTSDTIKPETVGGTWYPELPSKQSLLEEQGLVVLSFHSGSLLWLTGRPEDSGPTATLLNNRLGNNTRSFWLQYRLAGGDNPTPYPGAMQDAVTAYIYLTDKMGISPSRIVLAGDSTGSTIAVALLRYLTSIKEVQDHKLAELPPPKACLLFSPSVEYSFEGDPEAISANRNIKTDYVEERMMAWGARAIAPPEAVRLDDPYISPALHPFATPVPIFVQAGGAEVLCDSVREFANAMNAVPGNWVEYFEVPDVPHDVYVVGTILGWPKQQEEIHEAAARFVLQ
;
A
#
# COMPACT_ATOMS: atom_id res chain seq x y z
N MET A 1 -12.75 34.52 -31.70
CA MET A 1 -13.32 34.42 -30.33
C MET A 1 -12.18 34.32 -29.34
N ARG A 2 -12.24 35.06 -28.22
CA ARG A 2 -11.30 35.00 -27.09
C ARG A 2 -12.14 35.14 -25.83
N LEU A 3 -12.35 34.04 -25.10
CA LEU A 3 -13.06 34.00 -23.80
C LEU A 3 -13.17 32.56 -23.22
N SER A 4 -12.96 31.52 -24.04
CA SER A 4 -13.31 30.13 -23.71
C SER A 4 -12.52 29.48 -22.55
N SER A 5 -11.32 29.96 -22.23
CA SER A 5 -10.42 29.32 -21.24
C SER A 5 -10.82 29.51 -19.77
N VAL A 6 -11.84 30.32 -19.48
CA VAL A 6 -12.30 30.63 -18.11
C VAL A 6 -13.72 30.08 -17.83
N ILE A 7 -14.27 29.30 -18.77
CA ILE A 7 -15.71 28.96 -18.82
C ILE A 7 -16.05 27.59 -18.19
N PHE A 8 -15.06 26.69 -18.01
CA PHE A 8 -15.31 25.32 -17.53
C PHE A 8 -14.66 24.95 -16.19
N ALA A 9 -13.98 25.89 -15.53
CA ALA A 9 -13.49 25.73 -14.15
C ALA A 9 -14.61 25.81 -13.08
N THR A 10 -15.89 25.87 -13.49
CA THR A 10 -17.03 26.14 -12.60
C THR A 10 -18.14 25.08 -12.66
N SER A 11 -17.86 23.91 -13.25
CA SER A 11 -18.79 22.76 -13.28
C SER A 11 -18.17 21.41 -12.93
N LEU A 12 -16.87 21.36 -12.63
CA LEU A 12 -16.12 20.12 -12.32
C LEU A 12 -15.41 20.16 -10.96
N PHE A 13 -15.05 21.34 -10.47
CA PHE A 13 -14.63 21.62 -9.09
C PHE A 13 -15.77 21.44 -8.04
N LEU A 14 -16.81 20.65 -8.37
CA LEU A 14 -18.12 20.64 -7.71
C LEU A 14 -18.75 19.24 -7.60
N GLN A 15 -17.93 18.17 -7.65
CA GLN A 15 -18.32 16.87 -7.10
C GLN A 15 -17.65 16.66 -5.72
N PRO A 16 -18.28 15.89 -4.81
CA PRO A 16 -18.24 16.25 -3.39
C PRO A 16 -16.97 15.83 -2.66
N SER A 17 -16.09 16.81 -2.39
CA SER A 17 -15.27 16.82 -1.18
C SER A 17 -16.21 16.70 0.04
N ARG A 18 -15.95 15.74 0.94
CA ARG A 18 -16.85 15.29 2.02
C ARG A 18 -17.56 16.45 2.76
N ALA A 19 -18.84 16.67 2.44
CA ALA A 19 -19.72 17.52 3.24
C ALA A 19 -20.19 16.75 4.49
N ILE A 20 -19.32 16.67 5.51
CA ILE A 20 -19.64 16.02 6.79
C ILE A 20 -20.75 16.82 7.49
N VAL A 21 -21.86 16.16 7.77
CA VAL A 21 -22.87 16.67 8.72
C VAL A 21 -22.22 16.74 10.09
N ALA A 22 -22.25 17.91 10.73
CA ALA A 22 -21.46 18.19 11.93
C ALA A 22 -21.87 17.35 13.16
N ASP A 23 -21.29 16.16 13.28
CA ASP A 23 -21.06 15.50 14.56
C ASP A 23 -19.70 15.99 15.12
N PRO A 24 -19.68 16.70 16.27
CA PRO A 24 -18.46 17.26 16.85
C PRO A 24 -17.50 16.20 17.44
N THR A 25 -17.79 14.91 17.29
CA THR A 25 -16.92 13.80 17.73
C THR A 25 -16.17 13.10 16.59
N SER A 26 -16.41 13.49 15.32
CA SER A 26 -15.83 12.84 14.13
C SER A 26 -14.58 13.56 13.57
N TRP A 27 -13.57 12.79 13.15
CA TRP A 27 -12.33 13.30 12.54
C TRP A 27 -12.29 13.08 11.01
N PRO A 28 -11.65 13.98 10.24
CA PRO A 28 -11.03 15.23 10.66
C PRO A 28 -12.05 16.34 10.96
N VAL A 29 -11.83 17.08 12.04
CA VAL A 29 -12.70 18.20 12.43
C VAL A 29 -12.39 19.44 11.59
N THR A 30 -13.39 19.99 10.91
CA THR A 30 -13.31 21.30 10.24
C THR A 30 -13.61 22.43 11.21
N ILE A 31 -12.73 23.44 11.27
CA ILE A 31 -12.97 24.66 12.08
C ILE A 31 -12.78 25.95 11.25
N PRO A 32 -13.48 27.05 11.60
CA PRO A 32 -13.26 28.35 10.98
C PRO A 32 -11.80 28.78 11.19
N ILE A 33 -11.14 29.20 10.12
CA ILE A 33 -9.68 29.39 10.12
C ILE A 33 -9.20 30.52 11.06
N LYS A 34 -10.05 31.53 11.31
CA LYS A 34 -9.68 32.70 12.13
C LYS A 34 -9.41 32.33 13.60
N PRO A 35 -10.34 31.67 14.35
CA PRO A 35 -10.05 31.16 15.69
C PRO A 35 -8.75 30.35 15.82
N THR A 36 -8.39 29.54 14.83
CA THR A 36 -7.16 28.74 14.89
C THR A 36 -5.90 29.57 14.62
N LEU A 37 -5.96 30.54 13.69
CA LEU A 37 -4.88 31.51 13.49
C LEU A 37 -4.70 32.41 14.73
N ASP A 38 -5.80 32.84 15.35
CA ASP A 38 -5.78 33.58 16.63
C ASP A 38 -5.13 32.72 17.73
N CYS A 39 -5.36 31.40 17.74
CA CYS A 39 -4.73 30.45 18.66
C CYS A 39 -3.22 30.28 18.39
N LEU A 40 -2.79 30.03 17.15
CA LEU A 40 -1.36 29.92 16.81
C LEU A 40 -0.58 31.20 17.16
N ASN A 41 -1.23 32.37 17.09
CA ASN A 41 -0.58 33.62 17.46
C ASN A 41 -0.38 33.82 18.98
N THR A 42 -0.94 32.97 19.86
CA THR A 42 -0.69 33.02 21.32
C THR A 42 0.55 32.25 21.75
N LEU A 43 1.11 31.42 20.87
CA LEU A 43 2.32 30.63 21.13
C LEU A 43 3.53 31.56 21.30
N SER A 44 4.40 31.23 22.24
CA SER A 44 5.65 31.96 22.48
C SER A 44 6.74 31.58 21.46
N LEU A 45 7.84 32.35 21.44
CA LEU A 45 9.01 32.07 20.60
C LEU A 45 9.89 30.98 21.25
N ARG A 46 10.25 29.89 20.57
CA ARG A 46 11.14 28.82 21.09
C ARG A 46 12.59 29.31 21.17
N THR A 47 12.97 29.90 22.31
CA THR A 47 14.33 30.43 22.53
C THR A 47 15.44 29.38 22.60
N ASP A 48 15.09 28.11 22.81
CA ASP A 48 16.06 27.10 23.24
C ASP A 48 16.41 26.10 22.12
N SER A 49 15.46 25.74 21.26
CA SER A 49 15.68 24.83 20.10
C SER A 49 16.03 25.56 18.80
N ILE A 50 15.53 26.80 18.60
CA ILE A 50 15.76 27.54 17.36
C ILE A 50 17.22 28.03 17.18
N PRO A 51 17.99 28.46 18.22
CA PRO A 51 19.37 28.89 18.00
C PRO A 51 20.31 27.78 17.49
N PRO A 52 20.31 26.54 18.05
CA PRO A 52 21.03 25.42 17.45
C PRO A 52 20.59 25.14 16.01
N ALA A 53 19.28 25.12 15.76
CA ALA A 53 18.72 24.94 14.41
C ALA A 53 19.28 25.96 13.40
N LEU A 54 19.18 27.27 13.69
CA LEU A 54 19.69 28.34 12.84
C LEU A 54 21.22 28.33 12.69
N GLN A 55 21.95 27.76 13.65
CA GLN A 55 23.40 27.55 13.55
C GLN A 55 23.77 26.46 12.54
N TYR A 56 22.98 25.36 12.45
CA TYR A 56 23.29 24.22 11.59
C TYR A 56 22.58 24.25 10.23
N MET A 57 21.42 24.92 10.09
CA MET A 57 20.72 25.07 8.80
C MET A 57 21.66 25.46 7.64
N PRO A 58 22.57 26.47 7.75
CA PRO A 58 23.48 26.81 6.66
C PRO A 58 24.36 25.63 6.21
N LYS A 59 24.72 24.72 7.12
CA LYS A 59 25.58 23.56 6.82
C LYS A 59 24.85 22.51 5.99
N TYR A 60 23.57 22.29 6.22
CA TYR A 60 22.72 21.46 5.35
C TYR A 60 22.49 22.15 3.99
N LEU A 61 22.24 23.47 3.99
CA LEU A 61 22.04 24.24 2.75
C LEU A 61 23.27 24.25 1.81
N GLU A 62 24.49 24.12 2.32
CA GLU A 62 25.70 24.01 1.48
C GLU A 62 25.77 22.70 0.66
N TRP A 63 24.85 21.75 0.82
CA TRP A 63 24.73 20.56 -0.04
C TRP A 63 23.79 20.75 -1.23
N GLN A 64 22.95 21.80 -1.22
CA GLN A 64 22.10 22.14 -2.37
C GLN A 64 22.99 22.47 -3.57
N THR A 65 22.97 21.61 -4.59
CA THR A 65 23.92 21.66 -5.72
C THR A 65 23.76 22.87 -6.63
N ASP A 66 22.51 23.31 -6.83
CA ASP A 66 22.14 24.42 -7.70
C ASP A 66 22.23 25.82 -7.06
N ILE A 67 22.62 25.93 -5.78
CA ILE A 67 22.42 27.15 -4.98
C ILE A 67 23.12 28.41 -5.53
N ALA A 68 24.20 28.22 -6.32
CA ALA A 68 24.87 29.30 -7.04
C ALA A 68 24.04 29.83 -8.23
N TYR A 69 23.33 28.94 -8.93
CA TYR A 69 22.45 29.26 -10.05
C TYR A 69 21.10 29.83 -9.57
N LEU A 70 20.60 29.41 -8.40
CA LEU A 70 19.46 30.08 -7.74
C LEU A 70 19.79 31.54 -7.41
N LYS A 71 21.03 31.81 -6.98
CA LYS A 71 21.51 33.14 -6.60
C LYS A 71 21.77 34.09 -7.78
N ASP A 72 22.16 33.58 -8.93
CA ASP A 72 22.48 34.37 -10.15
C ASP A 72 22.06 33.61 -11.43
N PRO A 73 20.74 33.40 -11.65
CA PRO A 73 20.23 32.56 -12.72
C PRO A 73 20.41 33.16 -14.12
N PRO A 74 20.35 32.33 -15.20
CA PRO A 74 20.31 32.81 -16.57
C PRO A 74 19.23 33.87 -16.80
N SER A 75 19.49 34.82 -17.71
CA SER A 75 18.58 35.96 -17.97
C SER A 75 17.21 35.60 -18.56
N ASP A 76 17.04 34.36 -18.97
CA ASP A 76 15.83 33.73 -19.51
C ASP A 76 15.17 32.74 -18.52
N TYR A 77 15.72 32.57 -17.31
CA TYR A 77 15.05 31.90 -16.20
C TYR A 77 13.84 32.73 -15.72
N PHE A 78 12.74 32.07 -15.38
CA PHE A 78 11.45 32.74 -15.14
C PHE A 78 11.33 33.41 -13.76
N TYR A 79 12.13 32.99 -12.78
CA TYR A 79 12.06 33.48 -11.41
C TYR A 79 13.22 34.45 -11.08
N PRO A 80 13.03 35.41 -10.16
CA PRO A 80 14.06 36.37 -9.80
C PRO A 80 15.24 35.69 -9.07
N PRO A 81 16.46 36.29 -9.12
CA PRO A 81 17.61 35.80 -8.36
C PRO A 81 17.35 35.71 -6.85
N HIS A 82 17.66 34.57 -6.25
CA HIS A 82 17.33 34.24 -4.86
C HIS A 82 18.55 33.70 -4.08
N ASP A 83 19.19 34.58 -3.33
CA ASP A 83 20.31 34.23 -2.44
C ASP A 83 19.78 33.59 -1.13
N VAL A 84 19.56 32.28 -1.18
CA VAL A 84 19.05 31.45 -0.06
C VAL A 84 19.84 31.68 1.23
N LEU A 85 21.18 31.74 1.17
CA LEU A 85 22.03 31.90 2.35
C LEU A 85 21.95 33.31 2.93
N ALA A 86 21.90 34.36 2.08
CA ALA A 86 21.66 35.71 2.56
C ALA A 86 20.25 35.87 3.17
N ARG A 87 19.24 35.19 2.61
CA ARG A 87 17.88 35.20 3.16
C ARG A 87 17.75 34.48 4.48
N LEU A 88 18.44 33.34 4.65
CA LEU A 88 18.54 32.72 5.97
C LEU A 88 19.24 33.66 6.96
N ALA A 89 20.33 34.32 6.56
CA ALA A 89 21.02 35.29 7.40
C ALA A 89 20.13 36.50 7.79
N ASP A 90 19.30 37.03 6.89
CA ASP A 90 18.27 38.05 7.18
C ASP A 90 17.30 37.55 8.27
N VAL A 91 16.78 36.32 8.12
CA VAL A 91 15.83 35.69 9.05
C VAL A 91 16.47 35.41 10.41
N THR A 92 17.70 34.88 10.45
CA THR A 92 18.50 34.65 11.66
C THR A 92 18.85 35.95 12.37
N ALA A 93 19.19 37.02 11.64
CA ALA A 93 19.43 38.33 12.23
C ALA A 93 18.14 38.92 12.84
N LYS A 94 16.98 38.75 12.18
CA LYS A 94 15.68 39.15 12.74
C LYS A 94 15.31 38.34 14.00
N PHE A 95 15.65 37.05 14.04
CA PHE A 95 15.46 36.19 15.21
C PHE A 95 16.33 36.64 16.39
N ASN A 96 17.65 36.77 16.18
CA ASN A 96 18.61 37.18 17.21
C ASN A 96 18.36 38.60 17.75
N ASN A 97 17.67 39.45 16.99
CA ASN A 97 17.21 40.78 17.43
C ASN A 97 15.83 40.75 18.11
N ASN A 98 15.31 39.57 18.51
CA ASN A 98 13.99 39.37 19.13
C ASN A 98 12.85 40.10 18.39
N SER A 99 12.90 40.10 17.06
CA SER A 99 12.01 40.90 16.19
C SER A 99 10.86 40.08 15.57
N TYR A 100 10.50 38.96 16.20
CA TYR A 100 9.30 38.17 15.95
C TYR A 100 8.41 38.17 17.20
N ALA A 101 7.08 38.17 17.03
CA ALA A 101 6.16 38.14 18.17
C ALA A 101 5.90 36.72 18.71
N ASN A 102 6.02 35.71 17.85
CA ASN A 102 5.76 34.30 18.12
C ASN A 102 6.47 33.40 17.07
N ASP A 103 6.55 32.10 17.33
CA ASP A 103 7.17 31.12 16.41
C ASP A 103 6.47 31.06 15.05
N TYR A 104 5.13 31.13 15.03
CA TYR A 104 4.35 31.15 13.80
C TYR A 104 4.84 32.24 12.82
N GLN A 105 5.10 33.47 13.28
CA GLN A 105 5.64 34.54 12.46
C GLN A 105 7.11 34.36 12.06
N PHE A 106 7.89 33.60 12.82
CA PHE A 106 9.26 33.21 12.46
C PHE A 106 9.25 32.16 11.34
N GLU A 107 8.42 31.13 11.46
CA GLU A 107 8.34 30.03 10.49
C GLU A 107 7.65 30.42 9.19
N VAL A 108 6.65 31.30 9.23
CA VAL A 108 6.10 31.93 8.01
C VAL A 108 7.20 32.73 7.28
N ASP A 109 8.01 33.52 7.98
CA ASP A 109 9.12 34.26 7.37
C ASP A 109 10.20 33.31 6.82
N LEU A 110 10.57 32.26 7.57
CA LEU A 110 11.55 31.26 7.15
C LEU A 110 11.10 30.53 5.88
N TYR A 111 9.85 30.06 5.83
CA TYR A 111 9.29 29.41 4.64
C TYR A 111 9.17 30.38 3.47
N GLN A 112 8.47 31.50 3.64
CA GLN A 112 8.14 32.43 2.54
C GLN A 112 9.34 33.26 2.04
N LYS A 113 10.43 33.38 2.81
CA LYS A 113 11.60 34.20 2.42
C LYS A 113 12.87 33.41 2.16
N VAL A 114 12.97 32.15 2.59
CA VAL A 114 14.17 31.31 2.37
C VAL A 114 13.87 30.14 1.45
N PHE A 115 12.81 29.36 1.72
CA PHE A 115 12.58 28.08 1.04
C PHE A 115 11.63 28.14 -0.15
N ALA A 116 10.44 28.75 0.00
CA ALA A 116 9.45 28.82 -1.07
C ALA A 116 9.94 29.57 -2.34
N PRO A 117 10.65 30.72 -2.25
CA PRO A 117 11.09 31.48 -3.43
C PRO A 117 12.20 30.82 -4.27
N ALA A 118 12.71 29.66 -3.83
CA ALA A 118 13.72 28.91 -4.59
C ALA A 118 13.12 28.15 -5.79
N HIS A 119 11.80 27.92 -5.82
CA HIS A 119 11.08 27.21 -6.88
C HIS A 119 11.81 25.94 -7.38
N SER A 120 12.12 25.05 -6.43
CA SER A 120 12.66 23.72 -6.70
C SER A 120 11.90 22.69 -5.87
N GLY A 121 11.35 21.69 -6.55
CA GLY A 121 10.66 20.56 -5.93
C GLY A 121 11.57 19.66 -5.10
N HIS A 122 12.89 19.65 -5.36
CA HIS A 122 13.88 18.94 -4.54
C HIS A 122 14.39 19.77 -3.35
N PHE A 123 14.13 21.08 -3.31
CA PHE A 123 14.48 21.93 -2.16
C PHE A 123 13.24 22.09 -1.28
N ILE A 124 13.22 21.40 -0.14
CA ILE A 124 12.03 21.18 0.69
C ILE A 124 12.33 21.49 2.15
N TYR A 125 11.43 22.26 2.77
CA TYR A 125 11.39 22.46 4.21
C TYR A 125 9.94 22.72 4.64
N TYR A 126 9.49 22.02 5.67
CA TYR A 126 8.10 22.01 6.13
C TYR A 126 8.03 22.40 7.61
N PRO A 127 7.85 23.70 7.95
CA PRO A 127 7.92 24.16 9.34
C PRO A 127 6.85 23.53 10.21
N ASP A 128 7.22 23.08 11.42
CA ASP A 128 6.39 22.19 12.23
C ASP A 128 5.09 22.83 12.73
N TYR A 129 5.06 24.14 13.02
CA TYR A 129 3.80 24.84 13.32
C TYR A 129 2.92 25.10 12.09
N LEU A 130 3.47 25.06 10.87
CA LEU A 130 2.67 25.17 9.64
C LEU A 130 2.12 23.82 9.17
N THR A 131 2.86 22.74 9.40
CA THR A 131 2.53 21.42 8.84
C THR A 131 1.79 20.49 9.79
N ALA A 132 1.96 20.63 11.12
CA ALA A 132 1.15 19.90 12.10
C ALA A 132 -0.24 20.52 12.33
N ALA A 133 -0.43 21.80 11.98
CA ALA A 133 -1.68 22.53 12.28
C ALA A 133 -2.82 22.27 11.29
N PHE A 134 -2.54 22.24 9.98
CA PHE A 134 -3.58 22.32 8.95
C PHE A 134 -3.32 21.45 7.72
N ASP A 135 -4.40 20.94 7.11
CA ASP A 135 -4.51 20.79 5.65
C ASP A 135 -5.57 21.75 5.08
N ASP A 136 -5.36 22.03 3.79
CA ASP A 136 -6.19 22.60 2.73
C ASP A 136 -7.58 23.24 2.99
N ILE A 137 -7.95 24.16 2.08
CA ILE A 137 -9.07 25.08 2.24
C ILE A 137 -9.99 25.01 1.01
N VAL A 138 -11.19 24.46 1.14
CA VAL A 138 -12.11 24.20 -0.01
C VAL A 138 -13.57 24.48 0.34
N SER A 139 -14.36 25.00 -0.60
CA SER A 139 -15.82 25.23 -0.44
C SER A 139 -16.55 25.31 -1.80
N SER A 140 -17.77 24.78 -1.90
CA SER A 140 -18.45 24.49 -3.19
C SER A 140 -19.91 24.99 -3.29
N VAL A 141 -20.30 25.47 -4.48
CA VAL A 141 -21.69 25.87 -4.80
C VAL A 141 -22.06 25.47 -6.25
N PRO A 142 -23.22 24.83 -6.51
CA PRO A 142 -23.61 24.38 -7.86
C PRO A 142 -23.93 25.50 -8.88
N ASN A 143 -23.69 25.21 -10.16
CA ASN A 143 -24.11 25.99 -11.35
C ASN A 143 -23.56 27.43 -11.45
N ALA A 144 -22.25 27.59 -11.61
CA ALA A 144 -21.61 28.90 -11.76
C ALA A 144 -21.28 29.31 -13.21
N SER A 145 -21.54 30.59 -13.51
CA SER A 145 -21.05 31.35 -14.67
C SER A 145 -19.51 31.30 -14.74
N PRO A 146 -18.87 31.64 -15.89
CA PRO A 146 -17.42 31.85 -15.92
C PRO A 146 -16.96 32.81 -14.83
N LEU A 147 -15.82 32.52 -14.20
CA LEU A 147 -15.21 33.38 -13.19
C LEU A 147 -14.64 34.65 -13.85
N SER A 148 -14.63 35.76 -13.12
CA SER A 148 -13.97 37.01 -13.55
C SER A 148 -13.00 37.54 -12.51
N GLU A 149 -13.35 37.47 -11.22
CA GLU A 149 -12.48 37.94 -10.14
C GLU A 149 -12.49 36.97 -8.95
N VAL A 150 -11.35 36.86 -8.27
CA VAL A 150 -11.21 36.24 -6.95
C VAL A 150 -10.72 37.33 -6.00
N ASN A 151 -11.44 37.56 -4.90
CA ASN A 151 -11.13 38.62 -3.91
C ASN A 151 -10.92 40.03 -4.51
N GLY A 152 -11.64 40.34 -5.60
CA GLY A 152 -11.54 41.62 -6.32
C GLY A 152 -10.29 41.77 -7.20
N VAL A 153 -9.53 40.69 -7.41
CA VAL A 153 -8.41 40.59 -8.36
C VAL A 153 -8.87 39.77 -9.56
N ASP A 154 -8.44 40.12 -10.77
CA ASP A 154 -8.69 39.31 -11.98
C ASP A 154 -8.36 37.82 -11.73
N ALA A 155 -9.27 36.93 -12.12
CA ALA A 155 -9.19 35.52 -11.76
C ALA A 155 -8.01 34.77 -12.41
N VAL A 156 -7.48 35.22 -13.55
CA VAL A 156 -6.25 34.65 -14.11
C VAL A 156 -5.07 35.11 -13.26
N LYS A 157 -5.00 36.43 -13.01
CA LYS A 157 -3.91 37.00 -12.21
C LYS A 157 -3.87 36.42 -10.78
N PHE A 158 -5.01 36.23 -10.11
CA PHE A 158 -5.03 35.66 -8.76
C PHE A 158 -4.39 34.27 -8.72
N ILE A 159 -4.67 33.42 -9.72
CA ILE A 159 -4.10 32.08 -9.83
C ILE A 159 -2.60 32.14 -10.20
N GLU A 160 -2.19 33.07 -11.07
CA GLU A 160 -0.77 33.32 -11.37
C GLU A 160 0.02 33.80 -10.14
N ASP A 161 -0.49 34.80 -9.40
CA ASP A 161 0.12 35.32 -8.17
C ASP A 161 0.19 34.23 -7.07
N LEU A 162 -0.84 33.39 -6.93
CA LEU A 162 -0.87 32.27 -5.97
C LEU A 162 0.13 31.17 -6.35
N ALA A 163 0.14 30.73 -7.61
CA ALA A 163 1.12 29.75 -8.09
C ALA A 163 2.56 30.27 -7.91
N PHE A 164 2.81 31.52 -8.26
CA PHE A 164 4.10 32.18 -8.06
C PHE A 164 4.52 32.27 -6.58
N SER A 165 3.58 32.28 -5.63
CA SER A 165 3.90 32.40 -4.20
C SER A 165 4.50 31.14 -3.56
N ALA A 166 4.24 29.94 -4.11
CA ALA A 166 4.65 28.69 -3.45
C ALA A 166 4.81 27.44 -4.35
N ALA A 167 4.43 27.46 -5.63
CA ALA A 167 4.45 26.25 -6.46
C ALA A 167 5.86 25.61 -6.52
N ALA A 168 5.89 24.27 -6.47
CA ALA A 168 7.11 23.47 -6.53
C ALA A 168 7.68 23.33 -7.96
N GLN A 169 6.88 23.69 -8.95
CA GLN A 169 7.25 23.74 -10.37
C GLN A 169 8.15 24.95 -10.66
N GLN A 170 9.07 24.78 -11.61
CA GLN A 170 10.04 25.76 -12.06
C GLN A 170 9.63 26.46 -13.36
N ASP A 171 8.68 25.86 -14.07
CA ASP A 171 8.02 26.48 -15.21
C ASP A 171 6.71 27.14 -14.75
N PRO A 172 6.48 28.43 -15.04
CA PRO A 172 5.29 29.15 -14.58
C PRO A 172 3.99 28.73 -15.30
N ASP A 173 4.06 28.02 -16.42
CA ASP A 173 2.88 27.43 -17.06
C ASP A 173 2.53 26.06 -16.47
N ALA A 174 3.52 25.26 -16.07
CA ALA A 174 3.31 24.06 -15.26
C ALA A 174 2.83 24.38 -13.82
N ALA A 175 3.37 25.44 -13.21
CA ALA A 175 2.91 25.97 -11.92
C ALA A 175 1.47 26.48 -12.01
N TYR A 176 1.05 27.02 -13.16
CA TYR A 176 -0.33 27.41 -13.41
C TYR A 176 -1.23 26.18 -13.57
N ASN A 177 -0.82 25.16 -14.35
CA ASN A 177 -1.58 23.92 -14.51
C ASN A 177 -1.84 23.21 -13.18
N SER A 178 -0.81 23.08 -12.32
CA SER A 178 -0.93 22.38 -11.03
C SER A 178 -1.94 22.99 -10.06
N MET A 179 -2.42 24.22 -10.31
CA MET A 179 -3.54 24.83 -9.58
C MET A 179 -4.90 24.17 -9.90
N PHE A 180 -5.07 23.61 -11.09
CA PHE A 180 -6.37 23.12 -11.59
C PHE A 180 -6.55 21.61 -11.38
N PHE A 181 -7.82 21.19 -11.38
CA PHE A 181 -8.17 19.77 -11.34
C PHE A 181 -7.72 19.05 -12.62
N GLU A 182 -6.87 18.05 -12.48
CA GLU A 182 -6.44 17.17 -13.57
C GLU A 182 -6.64 15.69 -13.20
N LYS A 183 -7.17 14.88 -14.12
CA LYS A 183 -7.41 13.45 -13.86
C LYS A 183 -6.13 12.68 -13.55
N ALA A 184 -5.00 13.08 -14.12
CA ALA A 184 -3.71 12.48 -13.82
C ALA A 184 -3.29 12.73 -12.36
N PHE A 185 -3.57 13.91 -11.77
CA PHE A 185 -3.27 14.18 -10.36
C PHE A 185 -4.07 13.27 -9.43
N VAL A 186 -5.36 13.06 -9.70
CA VAL A 186 -6.19 12.13 -8.91
C VAL A 186 -5.73 10.68 -9.09
N ALA A 187 -5.40 10.29 -10.31
CA ALA A 187 -4.92 8.94 -10.62
C ALA A 187 -3.54 8.63 -10.00
N ALA A 188 -2.66 9.62 -9.87
CA ALA A 188 -1.37 9.52 -9.18
C ALA A 188 -1.45 9.75 -7.66
N GLY A 189 -2.64 10.04 -7.11
CA GLY A 189 -2.84 10.27 -5.66
C GLY A 189 -2.28 11.59 -5.13
N ILE A 190 -2.17 12.64 -5.96
CA ILE A 190 -1.50 13.91 -5.63
C ILE A 190 -2.44 14.91 -4.96
N SER A 191 -3.49 15.36 -5.67
CA SER A 191 -4.48 16.32 -5.18
C SER A 191 -5.66 16.46 -6.15
N ASN A 192 -6.62 17.35 -5.86
CA ASN A 192 -7.67 17.78 -6.79
C ASN A 192 -7.29 19.08 -7.55
N GLY A 193 -6.00 19.40 -7.63
CA GLY A 193 -5.47 20.69 -8.10
C GLY A 193 -5.25 21.67 -6.95
N TYR A 194 -4.06 22.28 -6.87
CA TYR A 194 -3.59 23.03 -5.70
C TYR A 194 -4.42 24.27 -5.32
N PHE A 195 -5.29 24.80 -6.21
CA PHE A 195 -6.26 25.84 -5.85
C PHE A 195 -7.50 25.29 -5.15
N ALA A 196 -7.82 24.02 -5.34
CA ALA A 196 -8.89 23.28 -4.67
C ALA A 196 -8.36 22.46 -3.47
N GLY A 197 -7.21 22.87 -2.93
CA GLY A 197 -6.43 22.13 -1.94
C GLY A 197 -5.30 21.31 -2.57
N GLY A 198 -4.09 21.53 -2.08
CA GLY A 198 -2.97 20.62 -2.26
C GLY A 198 -1.62 21.33 -2.31
N GLY A 199 -0.57 20.59 -1.94
CA GLY A 199 0.82 21.00 -2.12
C GLY A 199 1.21 22.27 -1.35
N ARG A 200 2.24 22.96 -1.86
CA ARG A 200 2.93 24.04 -1.14
C ARG A 200 2.09 25.32 -0.91
N THR A 201 1.01 25.52 -1.68
CA THR A 201 0.09 26.65 -1.52
C THR A 201 -0.84 26.49 -0.32
N GLY A 202 -1.11 25.26 0.15
CA GLY A 202 -1.95 25.00 1.32
C GLY A 202 -1.41 25.61 2.63
N TYR A 203 -0.10 25.85 2.72
CA TYR A 203 0.54 26.48 3.88
C TYR A 203 0.41 28.02 3.92
N ILE A 204 -0.16 28.65 2.88
CA ILE A 204 -0.35 30.10 2.81
C ILE A 204 -1.77 30.46 3.21
N TYR A 205 -1.92 31.23 4.29
CA TYR A 205 -3.22 31.71 4.78
C TYR A 205 -3.91 32.64 3.75
N PRO A 206 -5.07 32.26 3.16
CA PRO A 206 -5.73 33.05 2.11
C PRO A 206 -6.71 34.10 2.66
N GLY A 207 -6.70 34.36 3.96
CA GLY A 207 -7.69 35.21 4.65
C GLY A 207 -8.90 34.43 5.20
N GLU A 208 -9.82 35.14 5.84
CA GLU A 208 -11.00 34.55 6.50
C GLU A 208 -12.09 34.08 5.52
N ASN A 209 -12.18 34.71 4.35
CA ASN A 209 -13.18 34.41 3.32
C ASN A 209 -12.54 34.47 1.93
N THR A 210 -13.01 33.61 1.02
CA THR A 210 -12.72 33.71 -0.41
C THR A 210 -13.99 34.08 -1.16
N SER A 211 -13.90 35.10 -2.01
CA SER A 211 -15.00 35.66 -2.77
C SER A 211 -14.76 35.50 -4.27
N TYR A 212 -15.78 34.96 -4.95
CA TYR A 212 -15.77 34.57 -6.35
C TYR A 212 -16.80 35.41 -7.09
N THR A 213 -16.35 36.34 -7.94
CA THR A 213 -17.22 37.14 -8.81
C THR A 213 -17.20 36.54 -10.21
N PHE A 214 -18.37 36.34 -10.79
CA PHE A 214 -18.57 35.70 -12.07
C PHE A 214 -19.01 36.71 -13.15
N GLN A 215 -18.74 36.40 -14.41
CA GLN A 215 -19.03 37.26 -15.58
C GLN A 215 -20.52 37.63 -15.76
N ASN A 216 -21.44 36.91 -15.11
CA ASN A 216 -22.86 37.26 -15.06
C ASN A 216 -23.19 38.38 -14.02
N GLY A 217 -22.19 38.90 -13.31
CA GLY A 217 -22.36 39.92 -12.27
C GLY A 217 -22.79 39.40 -10.90
N THR A 218 -22.80 38.07 -10.68
CA THR A 218 -23.03 37.48 -9.36
C THR A 218 -21.71 37.28 -8.61
N THR A 219 -21.75 37.42 -7.28
CA THR A 219 -20.62 37.15 -6.39
C THR A 219 -21.05 36.16 -5.32
N ILE A 220 -20.21 35.15 -5.06
CA ILE A 220 -20.37 34.19 -3.96
C ILE A 220 -19.18 34.35 -3.03
N THR A 221 -19.42 34.65 -1.75
CA THR A 221 -18.38 34.68 -0.72
C THR A 221 -18.54 33.47 0.19
N GLN A 222 -17.47 32.72 0.39
CA GLN A 222 -17.43 31.52 1.23
C GLN A 222 -16.39 31.71 2.34
N GLY A 223 -16.71 31.25 3.55
CA GLY A 223 -15.78 31.26 4.67
C GLY A 223 -14.68 30.20 4.49
N ASN A 224 -13.44 30.58 4.73
CA ASN A 224 -12.31 29.65 4.67
C ASN A 224 -12.27 28.82 5.96
N VAL A 225 -12.19 27.50 5.79
CA VAL A 225 -12.08 26.50 6.87
C VAL A 225 -10.76 25.77 6.74
N ALA A 226 -10.21 25.25 7.83
CA ALA A 226 -9.04 24.39 7.80
C ALA A 226 -9.38 23.01 8.40
N PHE A 227 -8.74 21.96 7.89
CA PHE A 227 -8.80 20.62 8.46
C PHE A 227 -7.68 20.44 9.48
N LEU A 228 -8.01 19.99 10.69
CA LEU A 228 -6.99 19.58 11.66
C LEU A 228 -6.38 18.23 11.26
N LYS A 229 -5.04 18.15 11.24
CA LYS A 229 -4.24 16.92 11.01
C LYS A 229 -4.07 16.03 12.24
N ALA A 230 -4.46 16.56 13.38
CA ALA A 230 -3.87 16.24 14.67
C ALA A 230 -4.85 16.63 15.78
N ASN A 231 -4.95 15.84 16.85
CA ASN A 231 -5.88 16.09 17.95
C ASN A 231 -5.35 17.12 18.97
N PHE A 232 -5.70 18.39 18.77
CA PHE A 232 -5.30 19.53 19.61
C PHE A 232 -5.89 19.55 21.03
N THR A 233 -6.71 18.57 21.44
CA THR A 233 -7.43 18.57 22.73
C THR A 233 -6.53 18.74 23.97
N TYR A 234 -5.26 18.32 23.89
CA TYR A 234 -4.29 18.38 24.99
C TYR A 234 -3.17 19.43 24.78
N ILE A 235 -3.28 20.25 23.73
CA ILE A 235 -2.30 21.28 23.40
C ILE A 235 -2.75 22.60 24.03
N HIS A 236 -1.97 23.11 24.99
CA HIS A 236 -2.32 24.27 25.81
C HIS A 236 -1.20 25.31 25.94
N ASP A 237 0.03 24.96 25.56
CA ASP A 237 1.21 25.82 25.59
C ASP A 237 2.32 25.30 24.63
N ASN A 238 3.43 26.02 24.52
CA ASN A 238 4.57 25.58 23.71
C ASN A 238 5.17 24.23 24.15
N SER A 239 5.08 23.86 25.43
CA SER A 239 5.70 22.63 25.93
C SER A 239 4.89 21.38 25.53
N THR A 240 3.57 21.49 25.59
CA THR A 240 2.62 20.48 25.10
C THR A 240 2.67 20.36 23.59
N PHE A 241 2.76 21.47 22.85
CA PHE A 241 2.97 21.41 21.39
C PHE A 241 4.36 20.83 21.02
N SER A 242 5.43 21.22 21.71
CA SER A 242 6.78 20.68 21.44
C SER A 242 6.89 19.20 21.78
N ALA A 243 6.20 18.73 22.83
CA ALA A 243 6.13 17.29 23.16
C ALA A 243 5.30 16.50 22.13
N TYR A 244 4.35 17.16 21.47
CA TYR A 244 3.54 16.59 20.39
C TYR A 244 4.36 16.43 19.09
N THR A 245 5.15 17.45 18.71
CA THR A 245 5.98 17.42 17.50
C THR A 245 7.28 16.63 17.67
N TYR A 246 8.03 16.82 18.75
CA TYR A 246 9.31 16.13 18.98
C TYR A 246 9.17 14.74 19.65
N GLY A 247 8.06 14.47 20.33
CA GLY A 247 7.94 13.32 21.25
C GLY A 247 7.10 12.16 20.75
N GLY A 248 6.52 12.24 19.54
CA GLY A 248 5.62 11.21 19.02
C GLY A 248 4.33 11.02 19.84
N LEU A 249 3.97 11.99 20.70
CA LEU A 249 2.78 11.94 21.55
C LEU A 249 1.49 12.31 20.79
N ASN A 250 1.33 11.76 19.58
CA ASN A 250 0.13 11.88 18.79
C ASN A 250 -0.63 10.54 18.76
N PRO A 251 -1.76 10.40 19.49
CA PRO A 251 -2.57 9.17 19.47
C PRO A 251 -3.08 8.78 18.08
N ASP A 252 -3.15 9.74 17.15
CA ASP A 252 -3.83 9.62 15.87
C ASP A 252 -2.91 9.87 14.64
N ALA A 253 -1.58 9.98 14.81
CA ALA A 253 -0.67 10.10 13.65
C ALA A 253 0.61 9.26 13.76
N ALA A 254 0.51 8.05 13.20
CA ALA A 254 1.53 7.54 12.29
C ALA A 254 0.93 7.46 10.88
N ALA A 255 0.36 8.57 10.40
CA ALA A 255 -0.21 8.72 9.07
C ALA A 255 0.88 8.80 7.99
N THR A 256 1.66 7.72 7.86
CA THR A 256 2.29 7.40 6.57
C THR A 256 1.17 7.06 5.60
N ASN A 257 1.28 7.52 4.35
CA ASN A 257 0.39 7.10 3.28
C ASN A 257 1.04 5.93 2.52
N PRO A 258 0.74 4.65 2.84
CA PRO A 258 0.84 3.63 1.82
C PRO A 258 -0.26 3.94 0.79
N ASN A 259 0.12 4.50 -0.36
CA ASN A 259 -0.78 4.56 -1.50
C ASN A 259 -1.22 3.10 -1.77
N PRO A 260 -2.52 2.75 -1.61
CA PRO A 260 -2.92 1.35 -1.50
C PRO A 260 -2.71 0.68 -2.84
N ALA A 261 -1.79 -0.28 -2.93
CA ALA A 261 -1.55 -1.05 -4.16
C ALA A 261 -2.78 -1.92 -4.47
N PRO A 262 -3.64 -1.59 -5.45
CA PRO A 262 -4.94 -2.24 -5.54
C PRO A 262 -4.83 -3.64 -6.16
N SER A 263 -5.74 -4.53 -5.78
CA SER A 263 -5.70 -5.96 -6.10
C SER A 263 -6.85 -6.39 -7.02
N GLY A 264 -6.75 -6.03 -8.30
CA GLY A 264 -7.62 -6.56 -9.36
C GLY A 264 -7.80 -5.59 -10.53
N ASN A 265 -7.35 -5.98 -11.73
CA ASN A 265 -7.42 -5.24 -13.02
C ASN A 265 -7.53 -3.70 -12.87
N VAL A 266 -6.49 -3.13 -12.26
CA VAL A 266 -6.59 -1.82 -11.63
C VAL A 266 -6.76 -0.73 -12.67
N THR A 267 -7.92 -0.12 -12.65
CA THR A 267 -8.25 1.03 -13.48
C THR A 267 -7.96 2.28 -12.65
N ALA A 268 -6.90 3.01 -12.99
CA ALA A 268 -6.54 4.24 -12.29
C ALA A 268 -7.74 5.23 -12.26
N PRO A 269 -7.98 5.97 -11.17
CA PRO A 269 -9.16 6.82 -11.00
C PRO A 269 -9.53 7.69 -12.22
N GLY A 270 -10.59 7.28 -12.92
CA GLY A 270 -11.13 8.00 -14.08
C GLY A 270 -10.43 7.74 -15.42
N TYR A 271 -9.53 6.76 -15.51
CA TYR A 271 -8.95 6.23 -16.75
C TYR A 271 -9.85 5.11 -17.32
N PRO A 272 -9.68 4.69 -18.60
CA PRO A 272 -10.29 3.45 -19.11
C PRO A 272 -9.64 2.21 -18.50
N ALA A 273 -10.23 1.03 -18.71
CA ALA A 273 -9.65 -0.24 -18.27
C ALA A 273 -8.37 -0.58 -19.09
N PRO A 274 -7.25 -0.96 -18.45
CA PRO A 274 -6.00 -1.26 -19.13
C PRO A 274 -6.00 -2.63 -19.83
N ILE A 275 -5.20 -2.74 -20.89
CA ILE A 275 -4.83 -4.02 -21.54
C ILE A 275 -3.86 -4.81 -20.66
N LEU A 276 -2.91 -4.09 -20.04
CA LEU A 276 -1.98 -4.61 -19.04
C LEU A 276 -1.61 -3.47 -18.09
N THR A 277 -1.41 -3.77 -16.81
CA THR A 277 -1.05 -2.78 -15.78
C THR A 277 -0.19 -3.41 -14.70
N THR A 278 0.65 -2.60 -14.03
CA THR A 278 1.14 -2.94 -12.68
C THR A 278 -0.02 -2.92 -11.68
N LYS A 279 0.10 -3.62 -10.54
CA LYS A 279 -0.94 -3.64 -9.50
C LYS A 279 -1.28 -2.24 -9.00
N ASP A 280 -0.27 -1.47 -8.62
CA ASP A 280 -0.38 -0.05 -8.23
C ASP A 280 -0.91 0.90 -9.33
N ALA A 281 -1.11 0.40 -10.55
CA ALA A 281 -1.49 1.14 -11.76
C ALA A 281 -0.57 2.29 -12.18
N VAL A 282 0.61 2.47 -11.57
CA VAL A 282 1.53 3.56 -11.95
C VAL A 282 2.08 3.39 -13.38
N LEU A 283 2.03 2.17 -13.92
CA LEU A 283 2.34 1.85 -15.31
C LEU A 283 1.17 1.08 -15.95
N SER A 284 0.45 1.73 -16.86
CA SER A 284 -0.75 1.18 -17.52
C SER A 284 -0.67 1.27 -19.05
N GLY A 285 -0.92 0.15 -19.73
CA GLY A 285 -0.92 0.04 -21.18
C GLY A 285 -2.34 -0.04 -21.78
N TYR A 286 -2.62 0.76 -22.81
CA TYR A 286 -3.93 0.86 -23.48
C TYR A 286 -3.82 0.81 -24.99
N TYR A 287 -4.92 0.50 -25.66
CA TYR A 287 -5.08 0.61 -27.11
C TYR A 287 -6.17 1.66 -27.41
N LEU A 288 -5.91 2.59 -28.33
CA LEU A 288 -6.96 3.48 -28.82
C LEU A 288 -7.88 2.74 -29.79
N GLU A 289 -9.15 3.15 -29.81
CA GLU A 289 -10.17 2.71 -30.75
C GLU A 289 -10.64 3.88 -31.63
N GLY A 290 -11.44 3.60 -32.65
CA GLY A 290 -12.01 4.61 -33.54
C GLY A 290 -11.19 4.91 -34.82
N PRO A 291 -11.80 5.63 -35.79
CA PRO A 291 -11.32 5.63 -37.18
C PRO A 291 -10.00 6.37 -37.38
N GLY A 292 -8.93 5.64 -37.69
CA GLY A 292 -7.58 6.17 -37.89
C GLY A 292 -6.68 6.12 -36.64
N LEU A 293 -7.17 5.57 -35.53
CA LEU A 293 -6.43 5.35 -34.28
C LEU A 293 -6.13 3.87 -34.01
N GLU A 294 -6.59 2.96 -34.89
CA GLU A 294 -6.54 1.51 -34.64
C GLU A 294 -5.12 0.95 -34.56
N ASP A 295 -4.12 1.66 -35.09
CA ASP A 295 -2.68 1.33 -34.99
C ASP A 295 -1.92 2.09 -33.88
N VAL A 296 -2.62 2.78 -32.98
CA VAL A 296 -2.05 3.49 -31.82
C VAL A 296 -2.19 2.66 -30.53
N ALA A 297 -1.09 2.59 -29.77
CA ALA A 297 -1.04 2.17 -28.38
C ALA A 297 -0.74 3.38 -27.47
N VAL A 298 -1.06 3.27 -26.18
CA VAL A 298 -0.73 4.26 -25.15
C VAL A 298 -0.04 3.53 -23.99
N LEU A 299 1.06 4.09 -23.48
CA LEU A 299 1.68 3.70 -22.22
C LEU A 299 1.61 4.89 -21.26
N SER A 300 0.74 4.82 -20.27
CA SER A 300 0.62 5.81 -19.20
C SER A 300 1.61 5.48 -18.09
N VAL A 301 2.43 6.44 -17.70
CA VAL A 301 3.41 6.32 -16.61
C VAL A 301 3.11 7.43 -15.61
N LEU A 302 2.32 7.12 -14.58
CA LEU A 302 1.92 8.07 -13.53
C LEU A 302 3.04 8.28 -12.49
N SER A 303 3.95 7.31 -12.33
CA SER A 303 5.15 7.44 -11.51
C SER A 303 6.21 6.40 -11.93
N PHE A 304 7.48 6.67 -11.61
CA PHE A 304 8.60 5.74 -11.64
C PHE A 304 8.90 5.12 -10.26
N GLU A 305 8.00 5.29 -9.28
CA GLU A 305 8.06 4.65 -7.95
C GLU A 305 6.98 3.56 -7.81
N PRO A 306 7.15 2.39 -8.45
CA PRO A 306 6.22 1.27 -8.32
C PRO A 306 6.42 0.52 -7.00
N ALA A 307 5.35 -0.09 -6.51
CA ALA A 307 5.37 -1.07 -5.40
C ALA A 307 6.16 -2.35 -5.74
N SER A 308 6.60 -2.51 -6.98
CA SER A 308 7.50 -3.58 -7.44
C SER A 308 8.23 -3.19 -8.73
N VAL A 309 9.52 -2.85 -8.63
CA VAL A 309 10.40 -2.51 -9.77
C VAL A 309 10.51 -3.64 -10.80
N VAL A 310 10.50 -4.89 -10.32
CA VAL A 310 10.48 -6.10 -11.16
C VAL A 310 9.18 -6.21 -11.95
N GLU A 311 8.05 -5.82 -11.34
CA GLU A 311 6.74 -5.86 -12.00
C GLU A 311 6.63 -4.75 -13.05
N PHE A 312 7.09 -3.53 -12.75
CA PHE A 312 7.16 -2.42 -13.71
C PHE A 312 8.00 -2.79 -14.94
N GLN A 313 9.22 -3.31 -14.74
CA GLN A 313 10.07 -3.78 -15.85
C GLN A 313 9.35 -4.83 -16.71
N ALA A 314 8.69 -5.81 -16.09
CA ALA A 314 8.00 -6.89 -16.78
C ALA A 314 6.73 -6.43 -17.52
N VAL A 315 5.96 -5.51 -16.93
CA VAL A 315 4.74 -4.94 -17.53
C VAL A 315 5.10 -4.07 -18.74
N ALA A 316 6.11 -3.20 -18.63
CA ALA A 316 6.62 -2.42 -19.75
C ALA A 316 7.02 -3.34 -20.92
N GLN A 317 7.85 -4.35 -20.63
CA GLN A 317 8.39 -5.27 -21.62
C GLN A 317 7.28 -6.08 -22.32
N THR A 318 6.31 -6.56 -21.53
CA THR A 318 5.20 -7.35 -22.05
C THR A 318 4.27 -6.50 -22.89
N PHE A 319 3.88 -5.30 -22.42
CA PHE A 319 3.00 -4.41 -23.17
C PHE A 319 3.62 -3.93 -24.50
N LEU A 320 4.91 -3.56 -24.49
CA LEU A 320 5.60 -3.12 -25.72
C LEU A 320 5.71 -4.24 -26.75
N ALA A 321 6.00 -5.48 -26.31
CA ALA A 321 6.01 -6.65 -27.18
C ALA A 321 4.61 -7.01 -27.71
N ASP A 322 3.59 -6.92 -26.86
CA ASP A 322 2.19 -7.22 -27.20
C ASP A 322 1.60 -6.19 -28.17
N ALA A 323 1.88 -4.91 -27.99
CA ALA A 323 1.46 -3.86 -28.91
C ALA A 323 2.01 -4.10 -30.33
N VAL A 324 3.30 -4.42 -30.46
CA VAL A 324 3.92 -4.77 -31.75
C VAL A 324 3.33 -6.05 -32.33
N ARG A 325 3.12 -7.10 -31.51
CA ARG A 325 2.47 -8.37 -31.90
C ARG A 325 1.07 -8.15 -32.45
N ASP A 326 0.29 -7.28 -31.80
CA ASP A 326 -1.11 -7.00 -32.13
C ASP A 326 -1.25 -5.99 -33.29
N GLY A 327 -0.13 -5.55 -33.87
CA GLY A 327 -0.08 -4.75 -35.09
C GLY A 327 -0.19 -3.24 -34.87
N LYS A 328 -0.03 -2.78 -33.63
CA LYS A 328 0.18 -1.36 -33.32
C LYS A 328 1.52 -0.90 -33.90
N LYS A 329 1.58 0.37 -34.27
CA LYS A 329 2.73 0.99 -34.95
C LYS A 329 3.18 2.28 -34.31
N LYS A 330 2.31 2.91 -33.53
CA LYS A 330 2.56 4.18 -32.87
C LYS A 330 2.35 4.02 -31.37
N LEU A 331 3.11 4.79 -30.60
CA LEU A 331 3.02 4.82 -29.14
C LEU A 331 2.83 6.26 -28.66
N VAL A 332 1.74 6.50 -27.93
CA VAL A 332 1.66 7.64 -27.02
C VAL A 332 2.29 7.21 -25.69
N VAL A 333 3.23 7.99 -25.15
CA VAL A 333 3.70 7.82 -23.78
C VAL A 333 3.18 9.00 -22.96
N ASP A 334 2.30 8.75 -22.01
CA ASP A 334 1.71 9.78 -21.16
C ASP A 334 2.51 9.89 -19.86
N LEU A 335 2.97 11.12 -19.57
CA LEU A 335 3.80 11.50 -18.42
C LEU A 335 3.11 12.59 -17.57
N SER A 336 1.82 12.82 -17.80
CA SER A 336 1.01 13.75 -17.00
C SER A 336 1.00 13.32 -15.53
N ALA A 337 1.07 14.29 -14.62
CA ALA A 337 1.21 14.16 -13.17
C ALA A 337 2.46 13.40 -12.65
N ASN A 338 3.40 12.98 -13.51
CA ASN A 338 4.50 12.12 -13.09
C ASN A 338 5.56 12.86 -12.24
N ASN A 339 5.56 12.60 -10.93
CA ASN A 339 6.46 13.22 -9.95
C ASN A 339 7.93 12.74 -10.03
N GLY A 340 8.23 11.71 -10.82
CA GLY A 340 9.50 10.99 -10.81
C GLY A 340 9.39 9.66 -10.07
N GLY A 341 10.37 9.35 -9.22
CA GLY A 341 10.50 8.04 -8.57
C GLY A 341 11.91 7.45 -8.76
N TYR A 342 12.05 6.13 -8.78
CA TYR A 342 13.37 5.49 -8.81
C TYR A 342 14.13 5.70 -10.12
N ILE A 343 15.28 6.38 -10.04
CA ILE A 343 16.13 6.81 -11.16
C ILE A 343 16.32 5.70 -12.21
N LEU A 344 16.77 4.53 -11.78
CA LEU A 344 17.11 3.43 -12.68
C LEU A 344 15.88 2.79 -13.37
N GLN A 345 14.66 3.01 -12.87
CA GLN A 345 13.44 2.59 -13.57
C GLN A 345 13.21 3.43 -14.84
N GLY A 346 13.58 4.70 -14.82
CA GLY A 346 13.59 5.57 -16.01
C GLY A 346 14.66 5.19 -17.03
N TYR A 347 15.86 4.79 -16.57
CA TYR A 347 16.91 4.22 -17.44
C TYR A 347 16.40 2.96 -18.14
N ASP A 348 15.79 2.03 -17.39
CA ASP A 348 15.29 0.77 -17.96
C ASP A 348 14.19 1.01 -18.98
N LEU A 349 13.17 1.83 -18.67
CA LEU A 349 12.07 2.09 -19.61
C LEU A 349 12.57 2.76 -20.90
N TYR A 350 13.50 3.71 -20.80
CA TYR A 350 14.14 4.29 -21.98
C TYR A 350 14.86 3.23 -22.81
N ARG A 351 15.62 2.33 -22.18
CA ARG A 351 16.38 1.29 -22.88
C ARG A 351 15.51 0.13 -23.39
N GLN A 352 14.30 -0.06 -22.88
CA GLN A 352 13.30 -0.93 -23.52
C GLN A 352 12.76 -0.34 -24.83
N LEU A 353 12.66 0.98 -24.93
CA LEU A 353 12.25 1.69 -26.15
C LEU A 353 13.42 1.90 -27.13
N PHE A 354 14.61 2.20 -26.63
CA PHE A 354 15.83 2.50 -27.40
C PHE A 354 17.02 1.61 -26.99
N PRO A 355 16.94 0.26 -27.13
CA PRO A 355 17.97 -0.67 -26.66
C PRO A 355 19.32 -0.56 -27.38
N GLN A 356 19.38 0.18 -28.50
CA GLN A 356 20.61 0.42 -29.26
C GLN A 356 21.24 1.80 -29.00
N THR A 357 20.55 2.69 -28.26
CA THR A 357 21.08 4.00 -27.86
C THR A 357 21.47 3.94 -26.38
N GLU A 358 22.76 4.11 -26.10
CA GLU A 358 23.26 4.17 -24.72
C GLU A 358 22.97 5.55 -24.10
N GLN A 359 22.39 5.54 -22.91
CA GLN A 359 21.83 6.72 -22.26
C GLN A 359 22.88 7.53 -21.47
N LYS A 360 22.97 8.82 -21.74
CA LYS A 360 23.94 9.76 -21.14
C LYS A 360 23.26 10.59 -20.05
N GLY A 361 23.18 10.03 -18.85
CA GLY A 361 22.70 10.71 -17.65
C GLY A 361 23.85 11.27 -16.81
N TYR A 362 24.55 12.29 -17.31
CA TYR A 362 25.68 12.88 -16.60
C TYR A 362 25.23 13.66 -15.36
N THR A 363 25.85 13.38 -14.21
CA THR A 363 25.58 14.05 -12.92
C THR A 363 26.84 14.61 -12.29
N ARG A 364 26.69 15.48 -11.28
CA ARG A 364 27.78 15.95 -10.40
C ARG A 364 27.27 16.31 -9.01
N TYR A 365 28.18 16.31 -8.04
CA TYR A 365 27.97 16.84 -6.69
C TYR A 365 28.67 18.19 -6.50
N ARG A 366 28.20 19.00 -5.55
CA ARG A 366 28.89 20.23 -5.12
C ARG A 366 30.00 19.86 -4.14
N GLY A 367 31.24 20.17 -4.49
CA GLY A 367 32.45 19.82 -3.73
C GLY A 367 32.67 20.73 -2.53
N ASN A 368 31.74 20.73 -1.57
CA ASN A 368 31.88 21.46 -0.31
C ASN A 368 32.85 20.75 0.65
N GLU A 369 33.32 21.46 1.69
CA GLU A 369 34.35 20.96 2.61
C GLU A 369 33.94 19.65 3.34
N MET A 370 32.66 19.46 3.60
CA MET A 370 32.13 18.28 4.30
C MET A 370 32.02 17.08 3.36
N PHE A 371 31.56 17.28 2.12
CA PHE A 371 31.60 16.26 1.07
C PHE A 371 33.04 15.76 0.83
N LEU A 372 34.00 16.70 0.74
CA LEU A 372 35.42 16.37 0.55
C LEU A 372 36.02 15.67 1.79
N ALA A 373 35.60 16.00 3.00
CA ALA A 373 36.00 15.28 4.22
C ALA A 373 35.50 13.82 4.23
N MET A 374 34.25 13.57 3.81
CA MET A 374 33.73 12.20 3.68
C MET A 374 34.46 11.40 2.59
N ALA A 375 34.81 12.05 1.48
CA ALA A 375 35.63 11.45 0.43
C ALA A 375 37.05 11.11 0.93
N ASN A 376 37.70 12.02 1.67
CA ASN A 376 39.00 11.80 2.31
C ASN A 376 38.96 10.61 3.27
N ILE A 377 37.90 10.48 4.08
CA ILE A 377 37.73 9.36 5.01
C ILE A 377 37.55 8.04 4.25
N THR A 378 36.71 8.02 3.22
CA THR A 378 36.46 6.81 2.41
C THR A 378 37.75 6.34 1.72
N ARG A 379 38.56 7.26 1.18
CA ARG A 379 39.90 6.96 0.62
C ARG A 379 40.88 6.33 1.63
N LYS A 380 40.71 6.55 2.94
CA LYS A 380 41.57 5.95 3.97
C LYS A 380 41.22 4.49 4.27
N VAL A 381 40.02 4.03 3.91
CA VAL A 381 39.49 2.69 4.27
C VAL A 381 39.15 1.81 3.06
N ILE A 382 38.88 2.41 1.89
CA ILE A 382 38.77 1.72 0.60
C ILE A 382 40.09 1.93 -0.18
N PRO A 383 40.95 0.90 -0.33
CA PRO A 383 42.19 1.01 -1.07
C PRO A 383 41.95 1.05 -2.60
N ASP A 384 42.93 1.57 -3.34
CA ASP A 384 42.87 1.74 -4.80
C ASP A 384 42.74 0.40 -5.58
N ASP A 385 43.02 -0.74 -4.95
CA ASP A 385 42.87 -2.10 -5.52
C ASP A 385 41.67 -2.88 -4.93
N TYR A 386 40.72 -2.19 -4.28
CA TYR A 386 39.54 -2.80 -3.67
C TYR A 386 38.63 -3.51 -4.68
N ASN A 387 38.30 -4.77 -4.42
CA ASN A 387 37.36 -5.56 -5.21
C ASN A 387 36.09 -5.85 -4.39
N PRO A 388 34.95 -5.19 -4.67
CA PRO A 388 33.72 -5.34 -3.87
C PRO A 388 33.09 -6.74 -3.99
N TYR A 389 33.46 -7.54 -5.01
CA TYR A 389 32.92 -8.88 -5.23
C TYR A 389 33.72 -10.00 -4.53
N SER A 390 34.82 -9.66 -3.86
CA SER A 390 35.69 -10.63 -3.15
C SER A 390 36.09 -10.21 -1.73
N SER A 391 35.82 -8.97 -1.33
CA SER A 391 36.18 -8.41 -0.02
C SER A 391 35.02 -8.49 0.98
N SER A 392 35.31 -8.85 2.24
CA SER A 392 34.30 -9.06 3.29
C SER A 392 34.02 -7.85 4.18
N SER A 393 34.50 -6.65 3.79
CA SER A 393 34.38 -5.38 4.53
C SER A 393 34.90 -4.23 3.66
N PRO A 394 34.40 -2.98 3.76
CA PRO A 394 33.06 -2.55 4.15
C PRO A 394 32.31 -2.08 2.88
N ILE A 395 31.51 -2.96 2.27
CA ILE A 395 30.88 -2.72 0.95
C ILE A 395 30.03 -1.43 0.91
N ALA A 396 29.29 -1.13 1.97
CA ALA A 396 28.48 0.07 2.11
C ALA A 396 29.27 1.40 2.18
N ALA A 397 30.61 1.38 2.20
CA ALA A 397 31.46 2.56 2.01
C ALA A 397 32.11 2.61 0.62
N TYR A 398 32.07 1.52 -0.14
CA TYR A 398 32.44 1.49 -1.55
C TYR A 398 31.31 2.06 -2.43
N GLU A 399 30.05 1.77 -2.10
CA GLU A 399 28.85 2.14 -2.87
C GLU A 399 28.40 3.61 -2.68
N GLU A 400 29.09 4.38 -1.85
CA GLU A 400 28.81 5.81 -1.64
C GLU A 400 29.51 6.66 -2.73
N SER A 401 28.84 7.63 -3.35
CA SER A 401 29.45 8.42 -4.45
C SER A 401 30.56 9.41 -4.04
N TRP A 402 30.91 9.51 -2.76
CA TRP A 402 32.18 10.12 -2.32
C TRP A 402 33.37 9.13 -2.33
N ASN A 403 33.16 7.86 -2.68
CA ASN A 403 34.19 7.00 -3.25
C ASN A 403 34.49 7.42 -4.70
N TYR A 404 35.77 7.43 -5.10
CA TYR A 404 36.15 7.73 -6.48
C TYR A 404 36.13 6.50 -7.41
N LEU A 405 36.17 5.30 -6.84
CA LEU A 405 36.16 4.03 -7.58
C LEU A 405 34.76 3.58 -8.04
N TYR A 406 33.69 4.21 -7.53
CA TYR A 406 32.30 3.79 -7.78
C TYR A 406 31.77 4.32 -9.12
N ASP A 407 31.31 5.57 -9.19
CA ASP A 407 30.78 6.17 -10.41
C ASP A 407 31.80 6.17 -11.58
N LEU A 408 31.29 6.03 -12.81
CA LEU A 408 32.06 6.16 -14.06
C LEU A 408 32.25 7.64 -14.43
N ASN A 409 33.28 7.94 -15.24
CA ASN A 409 33.50 9.25 -15.86
C ASN A 409 32.87 9.35 -17.27
N ILE A 410 32.89 10.52 -17.90
CA ILE A 410 32.25 10.79 -19.21
C ILE A 410 32.76 9.95 -20.42
N SER A 411 33.84 9.18 -20.24
CA SER A 411 34.36 8.20 -21.20
C SER A 411 34.02 6.75 -20.81
N ASP A 412 33.06 6.58 -19.90
CA ASP A 412 32.46 5.31 -19.47
C ASP A 412 33.50 4.33 -18.87
N GLN A 413 34.34 4.86 -17.97
CA GLN A 413 35.39 4.17 -17.18
C GLN A 413 35.40 4.73 -15.75
N HIS A 414 35.77 3.96 -14.72
CA HIS A 414 35.95 4.52 -13.36
C HIS A 414 37.05 5.62 -13.33
N PHE A 415 37.04 6.46 -12.30
CA PHE A 415 38.04 7.54 -12.18
C PHE A 415 39.43 6.97 -11.81
N PRO A 416 40.51 7.36 -12.52
CA PRO A 416 41.83 6.77 -12.33
C PRO A 416 42.56 7.25 -11.06
N THR A 417 42.13 8.37 -10.46
CA THR A 417 42.58 8.83 -9.14
C THR A 417 41.46 9.61 -8.45
N PHE A 418 41.58 9.76 -7.12
CA PHE A 418 40.74 10.63 -6.31
C PHE A 418 40.65 12.06 -6.86
N GLU A 419 41.78 12.62 -7.27
CA GLU A 419 41.90 13.99 -7.80
C GLU A 419 41.27 14.14 -9.20
N ALA A 420 41.07 13.04 -9.93
CA ALA A 420 40.34 13.06 -11.20
C ALA A 420 38.81 13.21 -11.02
N LYS A 421 38.26 12.77 -9.87
CA LYS A 421 36.83 12.96 -9.53
C LYS A 421 36.58 14.21 -8.68
N PHE A 422 37.44 14.44 -7.68
CA PHE A 422 37.27 15.47 -6.65
C PHE A 422 38.23 16.67 -6.80
N GLY A 423 38.94 16.75 -7.92
CA GLY A 423 39.71 17.95 -8.30
C GLY A 423 38.80 19.17 -8.56
N PRO A 424 39.40 20.38 -8.68
CA PRO A 424 38.65 21.62 -8.79
C PRO A 424 37.97 21.77 -10.17
N ASN A 425 36.69 21.40 -10.26
CA ASN A 425 35.83 21.68 -11.39
C ASN A 425 34.97 22.92 -11.05
N THR A 426 35.48 24.12 -11.30
CA THR A 426 34.88 25.37 -10.82
C THR A 426 33.89 25.96 -11.82
N PHE A 427 32.61 25.99 -11.46
CA PHE A 427 31.54 26.67 -12.21
C PHE A 427 30.90 27.75 -11.33
N MET A 428 30.68 28.96 -11.88
CA MET A 428 30.18 30.13 -11.12
C MET A 428 30.92 30.41 -9.79
N GLY A 429 32.23 30.14 -9.75
CA GLY A 429 33.05 30.28 -8.53
C GLY A 429 32.85 29.19 -7.47
N THR A 430 31.97 28.22 -7.72
CA THR A 430 31.71 27.05 -6.86
C THR A 430 32.42 25.82 -7.42
N ASN A 431 33.07 25.03 -6.54
CA ASN A 431 33.66 23.76 -6.94
C ASN A 431 32.63 22.64 -6.96
N TYR A 432 32.71 21.80 -8.00
CA TYR A 432 31.94 20.59 -8.17
C TYR A 432 32.88 19.38 -8.35
N THR A 433 32.32 18.18 -8.28
CA THR A 433 32.97 16.97 -8.79
C THR A 433 33.09 17.05 -10.31
N ALA A 434 33.94 16.21 -10.89
CA ALA A 434 33.86 15.89 -12.30
C ALA A 434 32.47 15.31 -12.65
N LEU A 435 32.08 15.40 -13.94
CA LEU A 435 30.87 14.77 -14.44
C LEU A 435 31.00 13.25 -14.41
N GLN A 436 29.96 12.58 -13.89
CA GLN A 436 29.96 11.14 -13.65
C GLN A 436 28.66 10.47 -14.15
N SER A 437 28.72 9.17 -14.38
CA SER A 437 27.62 8.28 -14.76
C SER A 437 27.58 7.05 -13.83
N TRP A 438 26.41 6.42 -13.71
CA TRP A 438 26.28 5.15 -12.98
C TRP A 438 26.97 4.02 -13.76
N ASP A 439 27.63 3.10 -13.06
CA ASP A 439 27.93 1.78 -13.63
C ASP A 439 26.66 0.93 -13.60
N LEU A 440 26.26 0.40 -14.76
CA LEU A 440 25.05 -0.40 -14.94
C LEU A 440 25.36 -1.86 -15.34
N ASP A 441 26.64 -2.22 -15.48
CA ASP A 441 27.08 -3.62 -15.45
C ASP A 441 27.58 -4.03 -14.04
N ASP A 442 27.77 -3.09 -13.09
CA ASP A 442 27.99 -3.41 -11.66
C ASP A 442 26.76 -4.11 -11.06
N PRO A 443 26.86 -5.38 -10.62
CA PRO A 443 25.76 -6.06 -9.97
C PRO A 443 25.39 -5.45 -8.61
N ASN A 444 26.28 -4.74 -7.93
CA ASN A 444 25.99 -4.11 -6.64
C ASN A 444 25.08 -2.89 -6.78
N THR A 445 25.23 -2.07 -7.82
CA THR A 445 24.25 -1.04 -8.17
C THR A 445 22.94 -1.65 -8.69
N THR A 446 23.02 -2.74 -9.48
CA THR A 446 21.86 -3.25 -10.26
C THR A 446 21.15 -4.47 -9.66
N VAL A 447 21.68 -5.68 -9.77
CA VAL A 447 20.96 -6.94 -9.47
C VAL A 447 21.02 -7.41 -8.01
N ASN A 448 21.92 -6.86 -7.20
CA ASN A 448 22.15 -7.32 -5.83
C ASN A 448 20.93 -7.05 -4.93
N THR A 449 20.23 -8.08 -4.49
CA THR A 449 18.99 -7.96 -3.69
C THR A 449 19.21 -7.54 -2.22
N THR A 450 20.38 -7.00 -1.87
CA THR A 450 20.71 -6.51 -0.53
C THR A 450 21.27 -5.09 -0.55
N TYR A 451 21.95 -4.69 -1.62
CA TYR A 451 22.56 -3.35 -1.76
C TYR A 451 22.15 -2.61 -3.05
N GLY A 452 21.66 -3.34 -4.06
CA GLY A 452 21.31 -2.81 -5.38
C GLY A 452 19.82 -2.77 -5.67
N PHE A 453 19.50 -2.31 -6.89
CA PHE A 453 18.13 -2.01 -7.31
C PHE A 453 17.22 -3.25 -7.55
N GLY A 454 17.78 -4.45 -7.57
CA GLY A 454 17.05 -5.72 -7.71
C GLY A 454 16.65 -6.11 -9.15
N ILE A 455 17.10 -5.38 -10.17
CA ILE A 455 16.89 -5.71 -11.60
C ILE A 455 18.16 -5.47 -12.43
N GLU A 456 18.32 -6.22 -13.52
CA GLU A 456 19.21 -5.81 -14.61
C GLU A 456 18.56 -4.67 -15.40
N ILE A 457 19.34 -3.67 -15.81
CA ILE A 457 18.87 -2.61 -16.70
C ILE A 457 18.91 -3.10 -18.14
N THR A 458 17.88 -2.80 -18.93
CA THR A 458 17.82 -3.18 -20.34
C THR A 458 19.01 -2.61 -21.11
N GLY A 459 19.62 -3.42 -21.98
CA GLY A 459 20.88 -3.07 -22.64
C GLY A 459 22.14 -3.33 -21.80
N TYR A 460 22.02 -3.81 -20.55
CA TYR A 460 23.10 -4.28 -19.69
C TYR A 460 22.91 -5.75 -19.29
N GLY A 461 23.90 -6.38 -18.64
CA GLY A 461 23.82 -7.77 -18.18
C GLY A 461 23.38 -8.80 -19.26
N ALA A 462 22.48 -9.71 -18.90
CA ALA A 462 21.80 -10.62 -19.83
C ALA A 462 20.73 -9.93 -20.70
N ARG A 463 20.24 -8.74 -20.32
CA ARG A 463 19.28 -7.91 -21.10
C ARG A 463 19.90 -7.12 -22.27
N LYS A 464 21.13 -7.44 -22.71
CA LYS A 464 21.82 -6.78 -23.83
C LYS A 464 21.19 -6.92 -25.23
N ASN A 465 20.31 -7.90 -25.47
CA ASN A 465 19.80 -8.27 -26.81
C ASN A 465 18.33 -7.84 -27.09
N PHE A 466 17.96 -6.60 -26.78
CA PHE A 466 16.59 -6.10 -26.99
C PHE A 466 16.38 -5.50 -28.38
N THR A 467 15.17 -5.67 -28.92
CA THR A 467 14.72 -5.10 -30.21
C THR A 467 13.85 -3.87 -29.95
N GLN A 468 14.16 -2.75 -30.61
CA GLN A 468 13.38 -1.51 -30.54
C GLN A 468 11.94 -1.74 -31.04
N PRO A 469 10.89 -1.46 -30.24
CA PRO A 469 9.51 -1.76 -30.60
C PRO A 469 8.89 -0.75 -31.58
N PHE A 470 9.27 0.53 -31.48
CA PHE A 470 8.73 1.63 -32.28
C PHE A 470 9.84 2.56 -32.77
N ALA A 471 9.67 3.16 -33.95
CA ALA A 471 10.58 4.20 -34.46
C ALA A 471 10.34 5.52 -33.71
N ALA A 472 11.35 6.39 -33.62
CA ALA A 472 11.25 7.64 -32.84
C ALA A 472 10.15 8.58 -33.36
N GLU A 473 9.94 8.61 -34.67
CA GLU A 473 8.89 9.38 -35.35
C GLU A 473 7.46 8.80 -35.17
N ASP A 474 7.35 7.55 -34.71
CA ASP A 474 6.10 6.88 -34.37
C ASP A 474 5.82 6.89 -32.85
N ILE A 475 6.67 7.53 -32.04
CA ILE A 475 6.42 7.79 -30.61
C ILE A 475 6.08 9.28 -30.40
N ILE A 476 5.10 9.57 -29.54
CA ILE A 476 4.82 10.93 -29.05
C ILE A 476 4.70 10.91 -27.52
N MET A 477 5.30 11.89 -26.84
CA MET A 477 5.15 12.05 -25.39
C MET A 477 4.16 13.16 -25.05
N VAL A 478 3.31 12.91 -24.05
CA VAL A 478 2.25 13.82 -23.58
C VAL A 478 2.55 14.25 -22.14
N TYR A 479 2.37 15.53 -21.87
CA TYR A 479 2.66 16.16 -20.59
C TYR A 479 1.59 17.22 -20.24
N ASP A 480 1.36 17.42 -18.95
CA ASP A 480 0.76 18.60 -18.31
C ASP A 480 1.83 19.63 -17.86
N GLY A 481 3.11 19.32 -18.08
CA GLY A 481 4.25 20.10 -17.57
C GLY A 481 4.67 19.76 -16.13
N PHE A 482 3.91 18.93 -15.40
CA PHE A 482 4.22 18.57 -14.01
C PHE A 482 5.47 17.70 -13.87
N CYS A 483 5.75 16.88 -14.90
CA CYS A 483 6.88 15.94 -15.00
C CYS A 483 8.15 16.42 -14.28
N ALA A 484 8.62 15.64 -13.30
CA ALA A 484 9.71 16.00 -12.38
C ALA A 484 10.71 14.85 -12.14
N SER A 485 11.88 15.18 -11.60
CA SER A 485 12.91 14.25 -11.13
C SER A 485 13.23 13.17 -12.20
N THR A 486 13.09 11.88 -11.88
CA THR A 486 13.25 10.76 -12.83
C THR A 486 12.40 10.88 -14.11
N CYS A 487 11.21 11.48 -14.07
CA CYS A 487 10.44 11.79 -15.29
C CYS A 487 11.18 12.80 -16.17
N GLY A 488 11.78 13.84 -15.56
CA GLY A 488 12.59 14.82 -16.28
C GLY A 488 13.85 14.22 -16.92
N LEU A 489 14.44 13.20 -16.31
CA LEU A 489 15.57 12.46 -16.85
C LEU A 489 15.17 11.49 -17.99
N PHE A 490 14.11 10.71 -17.81
CA PHE A 490 13.52 9.89 -18.87
C PHE A 490 13.10 10.74 -20.07
N SER A 491 12.54 11.93 -19.81
CA SER A 491 12.17 12.91 -20.82
C SER A 491 13.40 13.44 -21.59
N ASP A 492 14.52 13.75 -20.94
CA ASP A 492 15.77 14.08 -21.67
C ASP A 492 16.23 12.92 -22.57
N PHE A 493 16.30 11.71 -22.03
CA PHE A 493 16.74 10.54 -22.78
C PHE A 493 15.85 10.33 -24.03
N MET A 494 14.54 10.40 -23.87
CA MET A 494 13.59 10.26 -24.96
C MET A 494 13.67 11.41 -25.98
N ARG A 495 13.73 12.67 -25.54
CA ARG A 495 13.72 13.86 -26.42
C ARG A 495 15.06 14.09 -27.12
N ASN A 496 16.12 14.21 -26.33
CA ASN A 496 17.42 14.71 -26.79
C ASN A 496 18.35 13.59 -27.25
N GLN A 497 18.11 12.35 -26.82
CA GLN A 497 18.95 11.19 -27.15
C GLN A 497 18.20 10.18 -28.05
N GLY A 498 16.89 9.99 -27.83
CA GLY A 498 15.98 9.20 -28.69
C GLY A 498 15.33 9.98 -29.85
N GLY A 499 15.30 11.32 -29.80
CA GLY A 499 14.70 12.17 -30.84
C GLY A 499 13.16 12.27 -30.80
N VAL A 500 12.51 11.73 -29.77
CA VAL A 500 11.05 11.66 -29.63
C VAL A 500 10.45 13.05 -29.42
N LYS A 501 9.27 13.27 -30.00
CA LYS A 501 8.57 14.57 -29.98
C LYS A 501 7.62 14.70 -28.79
N SER A 502 7.41 15.93 -28.31
CA SER A 502 6.56 16.20 -27.13
C SER A 502 5.35 17.11 -27.41
N ILE A 503 4.26 16.85 -26.70
CA ILE A 503 3.05 17.67 -26.63
C ILE A 503 2.80 18.06 -25.17
N ALA A 504 2.74 19.36 -24.88
CA ALA A 504 2.38 19.88 -23.56
C ALA A 504 0.95 20.47 -23.56
N MET A 505 0.19 20.16 -22.51
CA MET A 505 -1.19 20.58 -22.30
C MET A 505 -1.28 21.84 -21.42
N GLY A 506 -2.35 22.61 -21.58
CA GLY A 506 -2.68 23.71 -20.67
C GLY A 506 -1.74 24.92 -20.77
N GLY A 507 -1.22 25.36 -19.63
CA GLY A 507 -0.48 26.58 -19.37
C GLY A 507 -1.37 27.83 -19.22
N ARG A 508 -0.77 28.95 -18.77
CA ARG A 508 -1.41 30.27 -18.65
C ARG A 508 -2.05 30.69 -19.98
N PRO A 509 -3.09 31.55 -20.00
CA PRO A 509 -3.91 31.83 -21.19
C PRO A 509 -3.22 32.69 -22.28
N SER A 510 -2.06 32.25 -22.75
CA SER A 510 -1.21 32.82 -23.81
C SER A 510 -1.25 31.96 -25.08
N THR A 511 -0.56 32.39 -26.14
CA THR A 511 -0.33 31.55 -27.35
C THR A 511 1.16 31.30 -27.59
N THR A 512 1.95 31.33 -26.50
CA THR A 512 3.37 30.97 -26.51
C THR A 512 3.55 29.46 -26.42
N PRO A 513 4.73 28.93 -26.80
CA PRO A 513 5.20 27.64 -26.29
C PRO A 513 5.21 27.61 -24.76
N ILE A 514 5.26 26.40 -24.21
CA ILE A 514 5.45 26.07 -22.79
C ILE A 514 6.38 24.86 -22.69
N GLN A 515 6.98 24.61 -21.53
CA GLN A 515 7.86 23.46 -21.33
C GLN A 515 7.10 22.14 -21.21
N ALA A 516 7.74 21.05 -21.66
CA ALA A 516 7.24 19.68 -21.43
C ALA A 516 7.54 19.20 -20.00
N VAL A 517 8.65 19.65 -19.44
CA VAL A 517 9.15 19.30 -18.11
C VAL A 517 9.29 20.59 -17.33
N GLY A 518 8.30 20.90 -16.51
CA GLY A 518 8.23 22.08 -15.66
C GLY A 518 8.38 21.79 -14.17
N GLY A 519 8.42 20.51 -13.77
CA GLY A 519 8.91 20.08 -12.48
C GLY A 519 10.45 20.15 -12.38
N VAL A 520 10.97 19.87 -11.19
CA VAL A 520 12.42 19.93 -10.92
C VAL A 520 13.20 18.92 -11.77
N ARG A 521 14.28 19.35 -12.44
CA ARG A 521 15.14 18.48 -13.29
C ARG A 521 16.45 18.05 -12.62
N GLY A 522 16.46 18.03 -11.29
CA GLY A 522 17.57 17.55 -10.47
C GLY A 522 17.71 16.02 -10.52
N GLY A 523 18.92 15.51 -10.28
CA GLY A 523 19.28 14.11 -10.51
C GLY A 523 19.09 13.18 -9.31
N GLN A 524 19.05 13.74 -8.09
CA GLN A 524 18.76 13.00 -6.85
C GLN A 524 18.28 13.97 -5.77
N LEU A 525 17.15 13.65 -5.14
CA LEU A 525 16.73 14.20 -3.85
C LEU A 525 17.46 13.46 -2.72
N SER A 526 17.84 14.18 -1.67
CA SER A 526 18.30 13.60 -0.39
C SER A 526 17.62 14.34 0.75
N THR A 527 17.16 13.60 1.77
CA THR A 527 16.71 14.22 3.03
C THR A 527 17.91 14.67 3.87
N TRP A 528 17.66 15.49 4.89
CA TRP A 528 18.65 15.81 5.91
C TRP A 528 18.98 14.60 6.79
N GLU A 529 18.02 13.67 6.97
CA GLU A 529 18.24 12.41 7.67
C GLU A 529 19.19 11.47 6.89
N ASP A 530 19.07 11.36 5.56
CA ASP A 530 20.00 10.60 4.71
C ASP A 530 21.45 11.09 4.88
N LEU A 531 21.63 12.41 4.85
CA LEU A 531 22.94 13.06 5.02
C LEU A 531 23.49 12.89 6.44
N TYR A 532 22.62 12.95 7.47
CA TYR A 532 22.97 12.63 8.85
C TYR A 532 23.46 11.17 8.97
N HIS A 533 22.72 10.19 8.44
CA HIS A 533 23.12 8.78 8.53
C HIS A 533 24.40 8.51 7.72
N ALA A 534 24.55 9.11 6.53
CA ALA A 534 25.78 9.01 5.73
C ALA A 534 27.02 9.59 6.44
N SER A 535 26.87 10.79 7.00
CA SER A 535 27.88 11.46 7.84
C SER A 535 28.24 10.60 9.06
N TYR A 536 27.24 10.09 9.78
CA TYR A 536 27.42 9.26 10.96
C TYR A 536 28.08 7.90 10.64
N ARG A 537 27.66 7.22 9.56
CA ARG A 537 28.36 6.01 9.04
C ARG A 537 29.83 6.31 8.77
N THR A 538 30.11 7.43 8.09
CA THR A 538 31.47 7.83 7.70
C THR A 538 32.34 8.18 8.92
N LEU A 539 31.78 8.84 9.93
CA LEU A 539 32.45 9.14 11.21
C LEU A 539 32.90 7.90 11.99
N LEU A 540 32.26 6.73 11.77
CA LEU A 540 32.63 5.47 12.42
C LEU A 540 33.74 4.69 11.70
N LEU A 541 34.20 5.13 10.52
CA LEU A 541 35.22 4.44 9.72
C LEU A 541 36.66 4.77 10.17
N VAL A 542 36.87 5.87 10.91
CA VAL A 542 38.19 6.35 11.34
C VAL A 542 38.16 6.85 12.80
N ASP A 543 39.34 7.01 13.40
CA ASP A 543 39.48 7.48 14.78
C ASP A 543 39.08 8.97 14.95
N GLN A 544 38.57 9.34 16.13
CA GLN A 544 38.14 10.70 16.47
C GLN A 544 39.29 11.74 16.50
N SER A 545 40.55 11.29 16.48
CA SER A 545 41.72 12.16 16.31
C SER A 545 42.01 12.56 14.85
N ASP A 546 41.30 11.99 13.86
CA ASP A 546 41.48 12.31 12.45
C ASP A 546 40.93 13.71 12.11
N PRO A 547 41.66 14.56 11.33
CA PRO A 547 41.22 15.91 11.02
C PRO A 547 39.92 16.01 10.22
N ASP A 548 39.65 15.08 9.31
CA ASP A 548 38.40 15.07 8.53
C ASP A 548 37.22 14.64 9.43
N ASN A 549 37.45 13.70 10.36
CA ASN A 549 36.47 13.31 11.38
C ASN A 549 36.10 14.50 12.28
N GLN A 550 37.11 15.24 12.76
CA GLN A 550 36.91 16.45 13.57
C GLN A 550 36.20 17.57 12.79
N LEU A 551 36.44 17.69 11.48
CA LEU A 551 35.73 18.65 10.63
C LEU A 551 34.25 18.29 10.49
N LEU A 552 33.91 17.04 10.21
CA LEU A 552 32.51 16.58 10.13
C LEU A 552 31.79 16.69 11.49
N PHE A 553 32.47 16.31 12.58
CA PHE A 553 31.94 16.44 13.92
C PHE A 553 31.66 17.91 14.27
N SER A 554 32.64 18.80 14.11
CA SER A 554 32.49 20.23 14.46
C SER A 554 31.52 21.02 13.58
N ASN A 555 31.18 20.53 12.38
CA ASN A 555 30.14 21.13 11.53
C ASN A 555 28.71 20.67 11.86
N GLY A 556 28.53 19.69 12.76
CA GLY A 556 27.19 19.35 13.30
C GLY A 556 26.33 18.43 12.42
N LEU A 557 26.85 17.86 11.33
CA LEU A 557 26.15 16.83 10.52
C LEU A 557 25.98 15.47 11.23
N HIS A 558 26.22 15.43 12.54
CA HIS A 558 25.99 14.29 13.43
C HIS A 558 25.02 14.65 14.56
N LEU A 559 24.45 15.87 14.53
CA LEU A 559 23.46 16.34 15.47
C LEU A 559 22.08 16.16 14.86
N ASP A 560 21.16 15.69 15.69
CA ASP A 560 19.87 15.16 15.30
C ASP A 560 19.00 16.20 14.54
N PRO A 561 18.59 15.92 13.28
CA PRO A 561 17.71 16.81 12.53
C PRO A 561 16.29 16.93 13.13
N LEU A 562 15.90 16.06 14.08
CA LEU A 562 14.64 16.14 14.82
C LEU A 562 14.42 17.47 15.57
N ILE A 563 15.42 18.34 15.71
CA ILE A 563 15.23 19.70 16.23
C ILE A 563 14.32 20.57 15.31
N LEU A 564 14.13 20.18 14.03
CA LEU A 564 13.36 20.93 13.04
C LEU A 564 12.32 20.10 12.28
N ASP A 565 12.75 19.08 11.52
CA ASP A 565 11.94 18.27 10.60
C ASP A 565 12.86 17.19 9.98
N SER A 566 12.43 15.93 9.94
CA SER A 566 13.17 14.85 9.24
C SER A 566 12.88 14.79 7.74
N THR A 567 11.77 15.38 7.28
CA THR A 567 11.33 15.37 5.87
C THR A 567 11.95 16.49 5.02
N ALA A 568 12.73 17.38 5.63
CA ALA A 568 13.49 18.41 4.94
C ALA A 568 14.51 17.81 3.96
N GLY A 569 14.64 18.39 2.76
CA GLY A 569 15.37 17.78 1.65
C GLY A 569 15.98 18.77 0.67
N LEU A 570 16.95 18.30 -0.10
CA LEU A 570 17.76 19.09 -1.03
C LEU A 570 18.14 18.33 -2.31
N ASN A 571 18.44 19.06 -3.38
CA ASN A 571 18.97 18.49 -4.62
C ASN A 571 20.45 18.14 -4.45
N LEU A 572 20.73 16.84 -4.30
CA LEU A 572 22.06 16.31 -3.98
C LEU A 572 22.91 16.03 -5.24
N ARG A 573 22.29 15.74 -6.39
CA ARG A 573 22.96 15.63 -7.70
C ARG A 573 22.38 16.61 -8.72
N ASP A 574 23.22 17.39 -9.38
CA ASP A 574 22.85 18.06 -10.64
C ASP A 574 22.69 17.01 -11.75
N VAL A 575 21.83 17.28 -12.75
CA VAL A 575 21.91 16.65 -14.09
C VAL A 575 22.50 17.67 -15.05
N ILE A 576 23.54 17.30 -15.80
CA ILE A 576 24.17 18.16 -16.82
C ILE A 576 23.88 17.58 -18.20
N LEU A 577 23.21 18.36 -19.06
CA LEU A 577 22.89 17.92 -20.42
C LEU A 577 24.15 17.85 -21.28
N PRO A 578 24.22 16.97 -22.31
CA PRO A 578 25.38 16.90 -23.20
C PRO A 578 25.74 18.22 -23.92
N SER A 579 24.79 19.15 -24.07
CA SER A 579 25.02 20.51 -24.61
C SER A 579 25.64 21.49 -23.60
N HIS A 580 25.60 21.18 -22.31
CA HIS A 580 25.99 22.05 -21.18
C HIS A 580 27.17 21.48 -20.37
N ILE A 581 27.95 20.58 -20.96
CA ILE A 581 29.19 20.05 -20.37
C ILE A 581 30.25 21.16 -20.20
N GLU A 582 30.34 22.07 -21.18
CA GLU A 582 31.39 23.12 -21.23
C GLU A 582 31.06 24.35 -20.37
N ASP A 583 29.78 24.73 -20.26
CA ASP A 583 29.33 25.85 -19.40
C ASP A 583 28.90 25.39 -17.99
N GLY A 584 28.63 24.09 -17.82
CA GLY A 584 28.23 23.47 -16.56
C GLY A 584 26.81 23.80 -16.12
N LEU A 585 25.95 24.31 -17.00
CA LEU A 585 24.58 24.70 -16.65
C LEU A 585 23.72 23.46 -16.30
N PRO A 586 23.13 23.37 -15.09
CA PRO A 586 22.24 22.27 -14.75
C PRO A 586 20.99 22.27 -15.62
N ALA A 587 20.52 21.08 -16.01
CA ALA A 587 19.28 20.86 -16.77
C ALA A 587 18.06 21.57 -16.15
N GLN A 588 18.12 21.78 -14.83
CA GLN A 588 17.18 22.51 -14.00
C GLN A 588 16.98 24.00 -14.37
N PHE A 589 17.89 24.58 -15.14
CA PHE A 589 17.81 25.97 -15.66
C PHE A 589 17.77 26.04 -17.20
N VAL A 590 17.74 24.89 -17.90
CA VAL A 590 17.69 24.84 -19.37
C VAL A 590 16.24 24.84 -19.84
N VAL A 591 15.82 25.91 -20.52
CA VAL A 591 14.43 26.09 -20.98
C VAL A 591 14.14 25.24 -22.22
N GLU A 592 13.40 24.14 -22.04
CA GLU A 592 13.11 23.16 -23.11
C GLU A 592 11.62 23.04 -23.44
N ASN A 593 11.11 24.06 -24.14
CA ASN A 593 9.76 24.11 -24.71
C ASN A 593 9.36 22.81 -25.45
N ALA A 594 8.11 22.38 -25.31
CA ALA A 594 7.55 21.26 -26.06
C ALA A 594 7.46 21.56 -27.56
N ASP A 595 7.57 20.54 -28.41
CA ASP A 595 7.43 20.70 -29.87
C ASP A 595 6.02 21.15 -30.29
N CYS A 596 5.02 20.91 -29.43
CA CYS A 596 3.63 21.27 -29.63
C CYS A 596 2.97 21.63 -28.29
N ARG A 597 2.13 22.67 -28.29
CA ARG A 597 1.23 23.01 -27.17
C ARG A 597 -0.23 22.78 -27.56
N LEU A 598 -1.03 22.23 -26.66
CA LEU A 598 -2.49 22.16 -26.76
C LEU A 598 -3.14 22.78 -25.52
N PHE A 599 -4.40 23.22 -25.65
CA PHE A 599 -5.24 23.58 -24.49
C PHE A 599 -6.16 22.42 -24.14
N TYR A 600 -6.43 22.25 -22.84
CA TYR A 600 -7.49 21.36 -22.38
C TYR A 600 -8.87 21.80 -22.92
N THR A 601 -9.64 20.83 -23.40
CA THR A 601 -11.08 20.97 -23.62
C THR A 601 -11.85 20.44 -22.42
N ARG A 602 -13.15 20.73 -22.33
CA ARG A 602 -14.03 20.13 -21.32
C ARG A 602 -13.93 18.60 -21.30
N ASP A 603 -13.91 18.00 -22.48
CA ASP A 603 -14.03 16.55 -22.65
C ASP A 603 -12.70 15.83 -22.34
N MET A 604 -11.56 16.54 -22.45
CA MET A 604 -10.25 16.10 -21.95
C MET A 604 -10.17 16.06 -20.42
N ILE A 605 -10.73 17.07 -19.74
CA ILE A 605 -10.79 17.09 -18.27
C ILE A 605 -11.73 15.99 -17.74
N LEU A 606 -12.77 15.65 -18.52
CA LEU A 606 -13.71 14.57 -18.21
C LEU A 606 -13.19 13.17 -18.55
N ASP A 607 -12.29 13.02 -19.52
CA ASP A 607 -11.83 11.71 -20.00
C ASP A 607 -10.45 11.84 -20.66
N VAL A 608 -9.48 11.12 -20.09
CA VAL A 608 -8.07 11.11 -20.53
C VAL A 608 -7.91 10.59 -21.96
N THR A 609 -8.82 9.74 -22.45
CA THR A 609 -8.77 9.25 -23.83
C THR A 609 -8.85 10.39 -24.85
N ASN A 610 -9.62 11.45 -24.58
CA ASN A 610 -9.69 12.63 -25.45
C ASN A 610 -8.35 13.40 -25.52
N ILE A 611 -7.48 13.29 -24.50
CA ILE A 611 -6.12 13.83 -24.53
C ILE A 611 -5.27 12.99 -25.49
N TRP A 612 -5.30 11.66 -25.34
CA TRP A 612 -4.55 10.71 -26.20
C TRP A 612 -5.00 10.77 -27.67
N GLU A 613 -6.32 10.86 -27.93
CA GLU A 613 -6.86 11.05 -29.27
C GLU A 613 -6.39 12.36 -29.91
N ALA A 614 -6.39 13.46 -29.16
CA ALA A 614 -5.92 14.75 -29.65
C ALA A 614 -4.41 14.74 -29.91
N ALA A 615 -3.62 14.13 -29.02
CA ALA A 615 -2.19 13.92 -29.20
C ALA A 615 -1.89 13.13 -30.48
N ALA A 616 -2.54 11.98 -30.66
CA ALA A 616 -2.40 11.13 -31.84
C ALA A 616 -2.88 11.82 -33.14
N ASN A 617 -3.96 12.61 -33.07
CA ASN A 617 -4.46 13.39 -34.20
C ASN A 617 -3.49 14.52 -34.59
N VAL A 618 -2.83 15.18 -33.64
CA VAL A 618 -1.88 16.25 -33.94
C VAL A 618 -0.53 15.69 -34.41
N ALA A 619 -0.08 14.54 -33.88
CA ALA A 619 1.12 13.84 -34.34
C ALA A 619 0.95 13.20 -35.73
N TRP A 620 -0.14 12.47 -35.98
CA TRP A 620 -0.28 11.63 -37.18
C TRP A 620 -1.57 11.84 -37.99
N GLY A 621 -2.61 12.45 -37.41
CA GLY A 621 -3.89 12.74 -38.09
C GLY A 621 -3.83 13.96 -39.01
N GLY A 622 -3.06 14.99 -38.63
CA GLY A 622 -2.98 16.30 -39.30
C GLY A 622 -3.65 17.43 -38.51
N GLY A 623 -3.82 17.27 -37.20
CA GLY A 623 -4.25 18.33 -36.27
C GLY A 623 -3.29 19.52 -36.19
N LYS A 624 -3.59 20.49 -35.32
CA LYS A 624 -2.79 21.71 -35.14
C LYS A 624 -2.54 22.02 -33.67
N CYS A 625 -1.32 22.40 -33.37
CA CYS A 625 -0.92 22.96 -32.09
C CYS A 625 -1.45 24.40 -31.91
N VAL A 626 -1.57 24.85 -30.67
CA VAL A 626 -1.76 26.25 -30.27
C VAL A 626 -0.47 27.05 -30.49
N ALA A 627 0.67 26.44 -30.15
CA ALA A 627 2.02 26.91 -30.40
C ALA A 627 2.92 25.71 -30.73
N GLY A 628 4.02 25.91 -31.48
CA GLY A 628 4.82 24.81 -32.01
C GLY A 628 4.17 24.10 -33.22
N SER A 629 4.76 23.00 -33.68
CA SER A 629 4.28 22.21 -34.82
C SER A 629 4.99 20.86 -34.92
N LEU A 630 4.24 19.78 -35.16
CA LEU A 630 4.79 18.44 -35.44
C LEU A 630 4.93 18.17 -36.95
N PRO A 631 5.89 17.32 -37.39
CA PRO A 631 6.04 16.93 -38.79
C PRO A 631 4.87 16.07 -39.28
N GLN A 632 4.26 16.40 -40.43
CA GLN A 632 3.18 15.58 -40.99
C GLN A 632 3.72 14.36 -41.76
N SER A 633 3.30 13.15 -41.37
CA SER A 633 3.75 11.91 -42.03
C SER A 633 3.10 11.69 -43.40
N ALA A 634 3.88 11.16 -44.36
CA ALA A 634 3.44 10.98 -45.74
C ALA A 634 2.59 9.70 -45.91
N LYS A 635 1.27 9.87 -46.06
CA LYS A 635 0.27 8.77 -46.07
C LYS A 635 0.53 7.70 -47.15
N SER A 636 1.13 6.57 -46.75
CA SER A 636 1.37 5.39 -47.58
C SER A 636 0.13 4.47 -47.66
N LYS A 637 -0.21 3.96 -48.85
CA LYS A 637 -1.41 3.12 -49.11
C LYS A 637 -1.05 1.67 -49.41
N ARG A 638 -1.48 0.73 -48.55
CA ARG A 638 -1.65 -0.74 -48.74
C ARG A 638 -2.46 -1.26 -47.53
N GLY A 639 -3.29 -2.30 -47.58
CA GLY A 639 -3.67 -3.19 -48.70
C GLY A 639 -3.97 -4.62 -48.20
N MET A 640 -5.15 -4.87 -47.61
CA MET A 640 -5.47 -6.13 -46.89
C MET A 640 -5.58 -7.40 -47.75
N PRO A 641 -4.94 -8.51 -47.35
CA PRO A 641 -5.30 -9.90 -47.73
C PRO A 641 -6.22 -10.57 -46.69
N LYS A 642 -6.75 -11.76 -46.99
CA LYS A 642 -7.81 -12.45 -46.19
C LYS A 642 -7.26 -13.38 -45.10
N LYS A 643 -8.05 -13.55 -44.03
CA LYS A 643 -7.82 -14.50 -42.92
C LYS A 643 -7.74 -15.98 -43.39
N ILE A 644 -6.90 -16.78 -42.71
CA ILE A 644 -6.88 -18.25 -42.77
C ILE A 644 -6.99 -18.77 -41.33
N PRO A 645 -7.88 -19.73 -41.01
CA PRO A 645 -8.00 -20.29 -39.67
C PRO A 645 -7.11 -21.55 -39.49
N ARG A 646 -6.30 -21.61 -38.42
CA ARG A 646 -5.72 -22.87 -37.92
C ARG A 646 -5.73 -22.94 -36.39
N ARG A 647 -5.79 -24.19 -35.90
CA ARG A 647 -6.02 -24.59 -34.51
C ARG A 647 -4.89 -24.14 -33.56
N ARG A 648 -5.26 -23.75 -32.34
CA ARG A 648 -4.37 -23.86 -31.15
C ARG A 648 -3.99 -25.34 -30.93
N ARG A 649 -2.84 -25.56 -30.32
CA ARG A 649 -2.47 -26.83 -29.68
C ARG A 649 -1.80 -26.46 -28.36
N THR A 650 -2.48 -26.69 -27.25
CA THR A 650 -1.91 -26.54 -25.90
C THR A 650 -0.87 -27.63 -25.64
N LEU A 651 0.10 -27.30 -24.79
CA LEU A 651 0.97 -28.23 -24.10
C LEU A 651 0.79 -27.93 -22.62
N GLU A 652 0.24 -28.89 -21.89
CA GLU A 652 0.14 -28.85 -20.43
C GLU A 652 1.33 -29.62 -19.85
N VAL A 653 1.86 -29.12 -18.74
CA VAL A 653 2.84 -29.80 -17.88
C VAL A 653 2.28 -29.64 -16.46
N GLU A 654 1.94 -30.75 -15.82
CA GLU A 654 1.32 -30.75 -14.50
C GLU A 654 2.40 -30.62 -13.40
N GLU A 655 2.21 -29.69 -12.47
CA GLU A 655 3.02 -29.59 -11.25
C GLU A 655 2.31 -30.30 -10.09
N GLU A 656 2.94 -31.32 -9.50
CA GLU A 656 2.44 -31.96 -8.26
C GLU A 656 2.84 -31.14 -7.01
N THR A 657 1.91 -31.05 -6.06
CA THR A 657 2.01 -30.19 -4.89
C THR A 657 3.07 -30.64 -3.86
N ILE A 658 4.10 -29.81 -3.68
CA ILE A 658 5.29 -30.10 -2.83
C ILE A 658 4.99 -30.10 -1.31
N VAL A 659 3.76 -29.77 -0.87
CA VAL A 659 3.35 -29.82 0.55
C VAL A 659 2.47 -31.00 0.92
N THR A 660 1.63 -31.49 0.03
CA THR A 660 1.00 -32.79 0.25
C THR A 660 2.12 -33.83 0.50
N ILE A 661 3.29 -33.61 -0.11
CA ILE A 661 4.58 -34.20 0.25
C ILE A 661 5.03 -33.81 1.68
N TYR A 662 5.24 -32.52 2.02
CA TYR A 662 5.62 -32.11 3.39
C TYR A 662 4.83 -32.85 4.49
N PHE A 663 3.50 -32.77 4.49
CA PHE A 663 2.70 -33.33 5.58
C PHE A 663 2.79 -34.85 5.63
N LYS A 664 2.67 -35.53 4.47
CA LYS A 664 2.84 -37.00 4.38
C LYS A 664 4.21 -37.45 4.88
N LEU A 665 5.27 -36.69 4.57
CA LEU A 665 6.64 -36.94 5.03
C LEU A 665 6.79 -36.74 6.55
N ALA A 666 6.31 -35.62 7.08
CA ALA A 666 6.48 -35.26 8.50
C ALA A 666 5.60 -36.09 9.46
N SER A 667 4.44 -36.58 9.01
CA SER A 667 3.59 -37.45 9.83
C SER A 667 3.88 -38.94 9.66
N GLY A 668 4.19 -39.39 8.43
CA GLY A 668 4.18 -40.83 8.09
C GLY A 668 5.49 -41.57 8.31
N LEU A 669 6.65 -40.93 8.10
CA LEU A 669 7.88 -41.65 7.71
C LEU A 669 8.93 -41.88 8.81
N LEU A 670 8.63 -41.55 10.08
CA LEU A 670 9.58 -41.69 11.19
C LEU A 670 8.98 -42.04 12.57
N CYS A 671 7.69 -41.81 12.82
CA CYS A 671 7.09 -41.96 14.16
C CYS A 671 6.20 -43.19 14.36
N GLU A 672 5.42 -43.63 13.37
CA GLU A 672 4.57 -44.83 13.52
C GLU A 672 5.38 -46.11 13.30
N GLU A 673 5.97 -46.33 12.11
CA GLU A 673 6.64 -47.60 11.75
C GLU A 673 7.81 -48.01 12.69
N LEU A 674 8.47 -47.04 13.34
CA LEU A 674 9.60 -47.31 14.24
C LEU A 674 9.20 -47.58 15.70
N PHE A 675 7.97 -47.27 16.13
CA PHE A 675 7.58 -47.33 17.54
C PHE A 675 6.19 -47.90 17.85
N TRP A 676 5.24 -47.89 16.90
CA TRP A 676 3.84 -48.24 17.17
C TRP A 676 3.30 -49.23 16.13
N GLY A 677 3.04 -50.46 16.57
CA GLY A 677 2.76 -51.59 15.69
C GLY A 677 1.46 -51.49 14.87
N PRO A 678 1.38 -52.16 13.70
CA PRO A 678 0.37 -51.89 12.69
C PRO A 678 -1.01 -52.45 13.03
N GLN A 679 -1.99 -51.57 13.25
CA GLN A 679 -3.42 -51.92 13.19
C GLN A 679 -4.26 -50.83 12.48
N LYS A 680 -4.83 -51.21 11.32
CA LYS A 680 -5.94 -50.55 10.61
C LYS A 680 -5.67 -49.14 10.05
N LEU A 681 -4.89 -49.06 8.98
CA LEU A 681 -5.06 -47.99 7.99
C LEU A 681 -6.41 -48.13 7.27
N SER A 682 -7.30 -47.14 7.44
CA SER A 682 -8.37 -46.84 6.46
C SER A 682 -8.92 -45.40 6.58
N ILE A 683 -8.17 -44.47 7.19
CA ILE A 683 -8.62 -43.08 7.44
C ILE A 683 -7.62 -42.05 6.90
N PHE A 684 -6.32 -42.36 6.92
CA PHE A 684 -5.27 -41.48 6.36
C PHE A 684 -5.14 -41.51 4.82
N GLY A 685 -5.68 -42.54 4.15
CA GLY A 685 -5.56 -42.70 2.69
C GLY A 685 -6.54 -41.80 1.92
N ASP A 686 -7.81 -41.80 2.34
CA ASP A 686 -8.89 -41.13 1.60
C ASP A 686 -8.88 -39.60 1.77
N PHE A 687 -8.20 -39.08 2.80
CA PHE A 687 -7.86 -37.66 2.95
C PHE A 687 -6.85 -37.16 1.89
N CYS A 688 -6.31 -38.04 1.04
CA CYS A 688 -5.04 -37.81 0.36
C CYS A 688 -4.96 -38.33 -1.09
N LEU A 689 -6.09 -38.73 -1.68
CA LEU A 689 -6.25 -39.25 -3.06
C LEU A 689 -7.47 -38.67 -3.81
N ALA A 690 -7.85 -37.44 -3.47
CA ALA A 690 -8.72 -36.58 -4.25
C ALA A 690 -8.18 -35.14 -4.21
N SER A 691 -8.34 -34.39 -5.31
CA SER A 691 -7.91 -32.98 -5.46
C SER A 691 -6.40 -32.71 -5.41
N SER A 692 -5.89 -32.12 -6.48
CA SER A 692 -4.55 -31.56 -6.62
C SER A 692 -4.53 -30.07 -6.21
N THR A 693 -3.97 -29.69 -5.04
CA THR A 693 -3.74 -28.26 -4.62
C THR A 693 -2.84 -28.07 -3.35
N PHE A 694 -1.95 -27.05 -3.34
CA PHE A 694 -1.27 -26.20 -2.28
C PHE A 694 -0.83 -26.63 -0.80
N THR A 695 -0.58 -25.70 0.18
CA THR A 695 0.59 -25.67 1.17
C THR A 695 0.32 -25.54 2.75
N SER A 696 1.14 -25.76 3.86
CA SER A 696 2.51 -26.25 4.37
C SER A 696 2.50 -26.56 5.94
N HIS A 697 3.45 -26.89 6.91
CA HIS A 697 4.92 -27.24 7.22
C HIS A 697 5.07 -27.69 8.78
N ALA A 698 6.05 -27.79 9.76
CA ALA A 698 7.51 -27.68 10.26
C ALA A 698 7.58 -27.40 11.88
N ARG A 699 8.20 -26.33 12.56
CA ARG A 699 7.97 -25.84 14.02
C ARG A 699 9.05 -25.97 15.16
N ARG A 700 9.52 -24.86 15.79
CA ARG A 700 9.05 -24.26 17.11
C ARG A 700 10.14 -23.94 18.17
N LYS A 701 9.92 -23.07 19.21
CA LYS A 701 9.37 -21.67 19.23
C LYS A 701 10.50 -20.64 19.51
N THR A 702 10.90 -20.11 20.69
CA THR A 702 10.49 -20.04 22.14
C THR A 702 11.57 -19.16 22.85
N GLN A 703 11.43 -18.32 23.90
CA GLN A 703 10.39 -17.57 24.66
C GLN A 703 11.12 -16.49 25.55
N ASP A 704 10.64 -15.62 26.45
CA ASP A 704 9.46 -15.39 27.35
C ASP A 704 9.53 -13.87 27.82
N ALA A 705 8.66 -13.16 28.56
CA ALA A 705 7.36 -13.39 29.25
C ALA A 705 6.46 -12.10 29.32
N ARG A 706 6.34 -11.34 30.44
CA ARG A 706 5.46 -10.13 30.59
C ARG A 706 5.77 -9.20 31.79
N PRO A 707 5.29 -7.92 31.81
CA PRO A 707 4.03 -7.58 32.52
C PRO A 707 2.99 -6.78 31.67
N VAL A 708 1.77 -6.60 32.21
CA VAL A 708 0.54 -6.15 31.52
C VAL A 708 0.41 -4.62 31.41
N GLY A 709 -0.08 -4.12 30.27
CA GLY A 709 -0.48 -2.70 30.12
C GLY A 709 -0.84 -2.21 28.70
N GLY A 710 -1.35 -3.07 27.80
CA GLY A 710 -1.65 -2.70 26.41
C GLY A 710 -3.01 -2.02 26.23
N MET A 711 -3.09 -1.04 25.32
CA MET A 711 -4.36 -0.50 24.81
C MET A 711 -4.83 -1.35 23.63
N ALA A 712 -6.14 -1.56 23.52
CA ALA A 712 -6.73 -2.40 22.46
C ALA A 712 -6.53 -1.81 21.06
N ARG A 713 -6.19 -2.65 20.07
CA ARG A 713 -6.00 -2.20 18.69
C ARG A 713 -7.37 -1.94 18.04
N SER A 714 -7.55 -0.72 17.51
CA SER A 714 -8.76 -0.32 16.77
C SER A 714 -8.83 -0.92 15.35
N PHE A 715 -7.67 -1.17 14.74
CA PHE A 715 -7.49 -1.70 13.40
C PHE A 715 -6.31 -2.69 13.38
N ALA A 716 -6.32 -3.66 12.46
CA ALA A 716 -5.26 -4.65 12.39
C ALA A 716 -4.01 -4.12 11.66
N ASP A 717 -2.85 -4.62 12.09
CA ASP A 717 -1.52 -4.20 11.63
C ASP A 717 -1.31 -4.48 10.12
N ASP A 718 -0.72 -3.54 9.37
CA ASP A 718 -0.31 -3.79 7.97
C ASP A 718 0.73 -4.93 7.89
N ASN A 719 1.61 -5.02 8.90
CA ASN A 719 2.66 -6.04 8.99
C ASN A 719 2.11 -7.43 9.35
N ALA A 720 0.81 -7.55 9.63
CA ALA A 720 0.17 -8.85 9.85
C ALA A 720 0.08 -9.67 8.55
N VAL A 721 0.01 -9.02 7.38
CA VAL A 721 -0.10 -9.71 6.09
C VAL A 721 1.27 -10.25 5.63
N PRO A 722 1.45 -11.57 5.44
CA PRO A 722 2.73 -12.12 5.02
C PRO A 722 3.07 -11.73 3.56
N ASN A 723 3.98 -10.77 3.40
CA ASN A 723 4.26 -10.11 2.11
C ASN A 723 5.69 -10.34 1.56
N GLY A 724 6.60 -10.91 2.37
CA GLY A 724 8.04 -11.06 2.08
C GLY A 724 8.42 -12.21 1.14
N TRP A 725 9.73 -12.38 0.89
CA TRP A 725 10.30 -13.26 -0.16
C TRP A 725 9.78 -14.70 -0.21
N ARG A 726 9.34 -15.25 0.92
CA ARG A 726 8.82 -16.62 1.03
C ARG A 726 7.43 -16.80 0.40
N THR A 727 6.68 -15.73 0.17
CA THR A 727 5.32 -15.80 -0.38
C THR A 727 5.28 -15.71 -1.90
N ARG A 728 6.44 -15.55 -2.54
CA ARG A 728 6.59 -15.32 -4.00
C ARG A 728 7.63 -16.27 -4.58
N GLN A 729 7.41 -16.77 -5.80
CA GLN A 729 8.40 -17.64 -6.47
C GLN A 729 9.65 -16.83 -6.91
N PRO A 730 10.86 -17.41 -6.90
CA PRO A 730 11.22 -18.78 -6.50
C PRO A 730 11.39 -18.96 -4.98
N GLY A 731 11.30 -17.89 -4.20
CA GLY A 731 11.49 -17.90 -2.75
C GLY A 731 10.54 -18.84 -2.00
N PHE A 732 9.29 -18.94 -2.46
CA PHE A 732 8.28 -19.91 -2.07
C PHE A 732 8.78 -21.36 -2.20
N ALA A 733 9.25 -21.78 -3.38
CA ALA A 733 9.81 -23.13 -3.57
C ALA A 733 11.06 -23.38 -2.72
N ILE A 734 11.95 -22.39 -2.59
CA ILE A 734 13.16 -22.47 -1.76
C ILE A 734 12.80 -22.66 -0.29
N TRP A 735 11.86 -21.87 0.24
CA TRP A 735 11.40 -21.98 1.62
C TRP A 735 10.65 -23.30 1.88
N ILE A 736 9.90 -23.78 0.91
CA ILE A 736 9.28 -25.11 0.95
C ILE A 736 10.35 -26.19 1.16
N ILE A 737 11.42 -26.21 0.37
CA ILE A 737 12.52 -27.19 0.53
C ILE A 737 13.20 -27.03 1.90
N ILE A 738 13.60 -25.82 2.29
CA ILE A 738 14.31 -25.56 3.56
C ILE A 738 13.55 -26.14 4.75
N ALA A 739 12.25 -25.88 4.81
CA ALA A 739 11.47 -26.24 5.99
C ALA A 739 10.84 -27.65 5.93
N ILE A 740 10.87 -28.37 4.80
CA ILE A 740 10.78 -29.85 4.79
C ILE A 740 11.92 -30.44 5.63
N PHE A 741 13.17 -30.09 5.34
CA PHE A 741 14.32 -30.57 6.11
C PHE A 741 14.26 -30.14 7.58
N ARG A 742 13.89 -28.89 7.84
CA ARG A 742 13.71 -28.37 9.20
C ARG A 742 12.65 -29.17 9.98
N GLY A 743 11.51 -29.47 9.35
CA GLY A 743 10.42 -30.23 9.96
C GLY A 743 10.80 -31.64 10.39
N PHE A 744 11.59 -32.37 9.58
CA PHE A 744 12.14 -33.68 9.98
C PHE A 744 13.06 -33.59 11.20
N LEU A 745 13.95 -32.59 11.25
CA LEU A 745 14.86 -32.38 12.37
C LEU A 745 14.10 -31.99 13.65
N GLU A 746 13.08 -31.13 13.52
CA GLU A 746 12.20 -30.72 14.61
C GLU A 746 11.35 -31.90 15.13
N ALA A 747 10.76 -32.71 14.25
CA ALA A 747 10.03 -33.93 14.63
C ALA A 747 10.92 -34.94 15.38
N PHE A 748 12.13 -35.20 14.85
CA PHE A 748 13.12 -36.05 15.53
C PHE A 748 13.52 -35.48 16.90
N PHE A 749 13.76 -34.18 17.00
CA PHE A 749 14.08 -33.52 18.26
C PHE A 749 12.96 -33.68 19.30
N TYR A 750 11.69 -33.40 18.96
CA TYR A 750 10.59 -33.56 19.91
C TYR A 750 10.32 -35.01 20.31
N SER A 751 10.55 -35.95 19.39
CA SER A 751 10.41 -37.38 19.70
C SER A 751 11.33 -37.85 20.84
N ILE A 752 12.45 -37.14 21.05
CA ILE A 752 13.37 -37.38 22.17
C ILE A 752 13.07 -36.41 23.34
N TYR A 753 12.94 -35.11 23.03
CA TYR A 753 12.82 -34.04 24.02
C TYR A 753 11.56 -34.15 24.90
N TYR A 754 10.46 -34.73 24.38
CA TYR A 754 9.23 -34.93 25.14
C TYR A 754 9.08 -36.31 25.80
N ILE A 755 10.11 -37.16 25.78
CA ILE A 755 10.11 -38.40 26.55
C ILE A 755 9.91 -38.10 28.06
N PRO A 756 10.65 -37.17 28.71
CA PRO A 756 10.33 -36.72 30.06
C PRO A 756 9.07 -35.85 30.06
N SER A 757 8.10 -36.13 30.94
CA SER A 757 6.88 -35.32 31.06
C SER A 757 7.16 -33.88 31.47
N SER A 758 8.18 -33.64 32.30
CA SER A 758 8.59 -32.31 32.77
C SER A 758 9.08 -31.36 31.66
N LEU A 759 9.38 -31.84 30.46
CA LEU A 759 9.83 -31.02 29.32
C LEU A 759 8.70 -30.72 28.31
N ARG A 760 7.51 -31.32 28.48
CA ARG A 760 6.32 -31.10 27.64
C ARG A 760 5.69 -29.74 27.91
N GLN A 761 4.91 -29.24 26.95
CA GLN A 761 4.17 -27.98 27.07
C GLN A 761 3.27 -27.94 28.32
N SER A 762 2.68 -29.09 28.67
CA SER A 762 2.09 -29.35 29.98
C SER A 762 2.55 -30.73 30.47
N PRO A 763 3.06 -30.87 31.72
CA PRO A 763 3.48 -32.16 32.26
C PRO A 763 2.36 -33.20 32.41
N LYS A 764 1.09 -32.77 32.36
CA LYS A 764 -0.09 -33.65 32.34
C LYS A 764 -0.28 -34.34 30.99
N TRP A 765 0.21 -33.75 29.90
CA TRP A 765 -0.03 -34.25 28.55
C TRP A 765 0.71 -35.56 28.28
N THR A 766 0.06 -36.45 27.55
CA THR A 766 0.72 -37.63 26.99
C THR A 766 1.80 -37.21 25.99
N TYR A 767 2.76 -38.11 25.75
CA TYR A 767 3.79 -37.92 24.73
C TYR A 767 3.20 -37.63 23.34
N ARG A 768 2.13 -38.33 22.95
CA ARG A 768 1.42 -38.08 21.67
C ARG A 768 0.84 -36.66 21.62
N GLN A 769 0.13 -36.22 22.65
CA GLN A 769 -0.46 -34.87 22.69
C GLN A 769 0.62 -33.79 22.61
N ALA A 770 1.69 -33.94 23.40
CA ALA A 770 2.83 -33.01 23.35
C ALA A 770 3.46 -32.94 21.95
N CYS A 771 3.73 -34.09 21.30
CA CYS A 771 4.32 -34.11 19.96
C CYS A 771 3.35 -33.60 18.88
N MET A 772 2.08 -34.03 18.88
CA MET A 772 1.11 -33.65 17.85
C MET A 772 0.81 -32.15 17.89
N THR A 773 0.46 -31.58 19.05
CA THR A 773 0.27 -30.11 19.18
C THR A 773 1.55 -29.32 18.88
N ARG A 774 2.73 -29.96 19.03
CA ARG A 774 4.02 -29.33 18.69
C ARG A 774 4.29 -29.25 17.20
N LEU A 775 3.96 -30.30 16.45
CA LEU A 775 3.98 -30.31 14.98
C LEU A 775 2.86 -29.46 14.39
N PHE A 776 1.67 -29.46 15.00
CA PHE A 776 0.48 -28.77 14.49
C PHE A 776 0.60 -27.23 14.54
N GLU A 777 1.23 -26.61 15.56
CA GLU A 777 1.47 -25.14 15.56
C GLU A 777 2.36 -24.67 14.38
N ARG A 778 3.00 -25.58 13.63
CA ARG A 778 3.65 -25.14 12.39
C ARG A 778 2.79 -25.19 11.16
N GLY A 779 1.91 -26.18 11.00
CA GLY A 779 1.08 -26.27 9.79
C GLY A 779 0.57 -24.88 9.44
N PHE A 780 -0.01 -24.28 10.48
CA PHE A 780 -0.27 -22.86 10.65
C PHE A 780 0.94 -21.95 10.38
N HIS A 781 1.98 -21.84 11.21
CA HIS A 781 3.04 -20.83 11.02
C HIS A 781 3.75 -20.75 9.67
N VAL A 782 3.78 -21.78 8.82
CA VAL A 782 4.32 -21.62 7.45
C VAL A 782 3.22 -21.60 6.39
N ILE A 783 1.97 -21.96 6.70
CA ILE A 783 0.83 -21.31 6.03
C ILE A 783 0.96 -19.78 6.23
N THR A 784 1.31 -19.30 7.43
CA THR A 784 1.66 -17.89 7.70
C THR A 784 2.95 -17.46 6.97
N GLU A 785 4.10 -18.12 7.15
CA GLU A 785 5.37 -17.71 6.51
C GLU A 785 5.36 -17.83 4.96
N LEU A 786 4.40 -18.54 4.35
CA LEU A 786 4.14 -18.52 2.89
C LEU A 786 3.02 -17.55 2.47
N GLY A 787 2.24 -16.98 3.40
CA GLY A 787 1.04 -16.22 3.06
C GLY A 787 -0.02 -17.05 2.32
N PHE A 788 -0.08 -18.37 2.59
CA PHE A 788 -0.99 -19.26 1.86
C PHE A 788 -2.46 -19.04 2.24
N THR A 789 -3.25 -18.67 1.24
CA THR A 789 -4.72 -18.53 1.34
C THR A 789 -5.38 -19.43 0.30
N GLN A 790 -6.59 -19.90 0.58
CA GLN A 790 -7.26 -20.90 -0.24
C GLN A 790 -8.30 -20.28 -1.16
N SER A 791 -8.14 -20.49 -2.47
CA SER A 791 -9.21 -20.22 -3.44
C SER A 791 -10.25 -21.35 -3.41
N LEU A 792 -11.52 -20.96 -3.33
CA LEU A 792 -12.65 -21.89 -3.20
C LEU A 792 -13.30 -22.19 -4.54
N SER A 793 -13.66 -23.46 -4.76
CA SER A 793 -14.40 -23.88 -5.96
C SER A 793 -15.88 -24.09 -5.66
N LEU A 794 -16.74 -23.74 -6.62
CA LEU A 794 -18.17 -24.07 -6.61
C LEU A 794 -18.49 -25.38 -7.34
N GLU A 795 -17.50 -26.07 -7.92
CA GLU A 795 -17.71 -27.32 -8.65
C GLU A 795 -18.07 -28.48 -7.69
N PRO A 796 -19.10 -29.31 -8.00
CA PRO A 796 -19.52 -30.41 -7.13
C PRO A 796 -18.48 -31.54 -7.03
N GLY A 797 -17.65 -31.73 -8.05
CA GLY A 797 -16.63 -32.78 -8.08
C GLY A 797 -17.21 -34.17 -7.79
N LYS A 798 -16.67 -34.85 -6.76
CA LYS A 798 -17.13 -36.19 -6.33
C LYS A 798 -18.36 -36.18 -5.40
N LEU A 799 -18.87 -35.01 -5.00
CA LEU A 799 -19.91 -34.90 -3.97
C LEU A 799 -21.32 -35.20 -4.50
N GLY A 800 -21.55 -35.03 -5.81
CA GLY A 800 -22.87 -35.19 -6.43
C GLY A 800 -23.93 -34.33 -5.74
N ASP A 801 -25.13 -34.88 -5.56
CA ASP A 801 -26.30 -34.21 -4.96
C ASP A 801 -26.06 -33.69 -3.53
N ARG A 802 -24.99 -34.12 -2.84
CA ARG A 802 -24.63 -33.59 -1.52
C ARG A 802 -24.13 -32.15 -1.54
N TRP A 803 -23.59 -31.71 -2.68
CA TRP A 803 -23.13 -30.35 -2.90
C TRP A 803 -24.25 -29.52 -3.52
N VAL A 804 -24.54 -28.37 -2.92
CA VAL A 804 -25.51 -27.42 -3.45
C VAL A 804 -24.89 -26.03 -3.59
N THR A 805 -25.15 -25.40 -4.72
CA THR A 805 -24.91 -23.96 -4.93
C THR A 805 -26.18 -23.19 -4.58
N ILE A 806 -26.02 -22.08 -3.87
CA ILE A 806 -27.10 -21.24 -3.36
C ILE A 806 -26.94 -19.84 -3.96
N ASP A 807 -27.90 -19.43 -4.78
CA ASP A 807 -27.97 -18.05 -5.29
C ASP A 807 -28.17 -17.05 -4.13
N PRO A 808 -27.71 -15.79 -4.27
CA PRO A 808 -27.98 -14.72 -3.31
C PRO A 808 -29.45 -14.63 -2.84
N ALA A 809 -29.65 -14.23 -1.59
CA ALA A 809 -30.96 -13.79 -1.14
C ALA A 809 -31.30 -12.44 -1.80
N PRO A 810 -32.59 -12.05 -1.88
CA PRO A 810 -32.96 -10.76 -2.46
C PRO A 810 -32.46 -9.60 -1.60
N ASP A 811 -31.85 -8.57 -2.20
CA ASP A 811 -31.16 -7.43 -1.56
C ASP A 811 -31.78 -6.94 -0.25
N SER A 812 -33.11 -6.85 -0.20
CA SER A 812 -33.92 -6.52 0.98
C SER A 812 -33.60 -7.28 2.28
N ALA A 813 -32.99 -8.47 2.15
CA ALA A 813 -32.63 -9.39 3.22
C ALA A 813 -31.28 -9.07 3.89
N TYR A 814 -30.47 -8.18 3.31
CA TYR A 814 -29.26 -7.63 3.90
C TYR A 814 -29.53 -6.18 4.31
N ARG A 815 -29.07 -5.77 5.50
CA ARG A 815 -29.33 -4.43 6.07
C ARG A 815 -28.20 -4.01 6.99
N GLY A 816 -28.04 -2.71 7.20
CA GLY A 816 -27.05 -2.15 8.12
C GLY A 816 -25.64 -2.61 7.75
N ASP A 817 -24.91 -3.09 8.74
CA ASP A 817 -23.49 -3.43 8.63
C ASP A 817 -23.22 -4.65 7.74
N PHE A 818 -24.27 -5.40 7.34
CA PHE A 818 -24.17 -6.48 6.35
C PHE A 818 -24.38 -5.99 4.90
N THR A 819 -24.67 -4.71 4.68
CA THR A 819 -24.65 -4.07 3.36
C THR A 819 -23.34 -3.34 3.13
N SER A 820 -22.73 -3.53 1.97
CA SER A 820 -21.49 -2.87 1.55
C SER A 820 -21.61 -2.41 0.10
N ASP A 821 -20.93 -1.31 -0.25
CA ASP A 821 -20.87 -0.82 -1.63
C ASP A 821 -19.86 -1.58 -2.49
N THR A 822 -18.83 -2.17 -1.87
CA THR A 822 -17.79 -2.97 -2.53
C THR A 822 -18.11 -4.46 -2.48
N ILE A 823 -18.48 -4.99 -1.31
CA ILE A 823 -18.74 -6.42 -1.10
C ILE A 823 -20.24 -6.71 -1.28
N LYS A 824 -20.58 -7.30 -2.44
CA LYS A 824 -21.95 -7.70 -2.78
C LYS A 824 -22.19 -9.19 -2.48
N PRO A 825 -23.43 -9.61 -2.19
CA PRO A 825 -23.78 -11.03 -2.04
C PRO A 825 -23.58 -11.81 -3.35
N GLU A 826 -23.02 -13.02 -3.25
CA GLU A 826 -22.70 -13.88 -4.41
C GLU A 826 -23.23 -15.32 -4.24
N THR A 827 -23.14 -16.12 -5.30
CA THR A 827 -23.51 -17.55 -5.26
C THR A 827 -22.50 -18.32 -4.42
N VAL A 828 -22.97 -18.97 -3.35
CA VAL A 828 -22.13 -19.73 -2.41
C VAL A 828 -22.38 -21.23 -2.49
N GLY A 829 -21.44 -22.02 -2.00
CA GLY A 829 -21.53 -23.49 -1.98
C GLY A 829 -21.72 -24.05 -0.57
N GLY A 830 -22.20 -25.28 -0.46
CA GLY A 830 -22.16 -26.01 0.81
C GLY A 830 -22.51 -27.49 0.69
N THR A 831 -22.12 -28.25 1.71
CA THR A 831 -22.28 -29.72 1.72
C THR A 831 -23.28 -30.18 2.77
N TRP A 832 -24.19 -31.07 2.37
CA TRP A 832 -25.10 -31.78 3.27
C TRP A 832 -24.50 -33.07 3.83
N TYR A 833 -24.74 -33.34 5.11
CA TYR A 833 -24.28 -34.54 5.82
C TYR A 833 -25.44 -35.30 6.51
N PRO A 834 -25.47 -36.65 6.41
CA PRO A 834 -24.61 -37.49 5.57
C PRO A 834 -24.96 -37.40 4.08
N GLU A 835 -26.15 -36.89 3.74
CA GLU A 835 -26.70 -36.77 2.38
C GLU A 835 -27.66 -35.58 2.29
N LEU A 836 -28.00 -35.14 1.07
CA LEU A 836 -29.03 -34.12 0.83
C LEU A 836 -30.42 -34.68 1.20
N PRO A 837 -31.12 -34.14 2.21
CA PRO A 837 -32.43 -34.64 2.60
C PRO A 837 -33.50 -34.18 1.59
N SER A 838 -34.41 -35.08 1.22
CA SER A 838 -35.54 -34.71 0.37
C SER A 838 -36.52 -33.79 1.11
N LYS A 839 -37.24 -32.92 0.40
CA LYS A 839 -38.25 -32.05 1.03
C LYS A 839 -39.33 -32.82 1.79
N GLN A 840 -39.65 -34.04 1.35
CA GLN A 840 -40.59 -34.91 2.04
C GLN A 840 -39.97 -35.48 3.33
N SER A 841 -38.73 -35.97 3.28
CA SER A 841 -37.93 -36.39 4.46
C SER A 841 -37.85 -35.27 5.50
N LEU A 842 -37.54 -34.04 5.10
CA LEU A 842 -37.47 -32.88 6.01
C LEU A 842 -38.80 -32.59 6.73
N LEU A 843 -39.94 -32.81 6.07
CA LEU A 843 -41.27 -32.60 6.65
C LEU A 843 -41.71 -33.78 7.54
N GLU A 844 -41.36 -35.02 7.18
CA GLU A 844 -41.78 -36.25 7.86
C GLU A 844 -40.89 -36.64 9.06
N GLU A 845 -39.56 -36.48 8.96
CA GLU A 845 -38.61 -36.99 9.97
C GLU A 845 -38.48 -36.12 11.24
N GLN A 846 -38.98 -34.88 11.20
CA GLN A 846 -38.92 -33.85 12.26
C GLN A 846 -37.53 -33.54 12.89
N GLY A 847 -36.45 -34.15 12.41
CA GLY A 847 -35.09 -33.99 12.95
C GLY A 847 -34.51 -32.58 12.86
N LEU A 848 -33.43 -32.34 13.61
CA LEU A 848 -32.71 -31.07 13.65
C LEU A 848 -31.88 -30.87 12.37
N VAL A 849 -31.64 -29.60 12.02
CA VAL A 849 -30.71 -29.21 10.95
C VAL A 849 -29.67 -28.27 11.54
N VAL A 850 -28.41 -28.66 11.53
CA VAL A 850 -27.31 -27.77 11.94
C VAL A 850 -26.85 -26.95 10.73
N LEU A 851 -26.90 -25.62 10.82
CA LEU A 851 -26.20 -24.72 9.90
C LEU A 851 -24.81 -24.47 10.49
N SER A 852 -23.78 -24.98 9.81
CA SER A 852 -22.41 -25.02 10.34
C SER A 852 -21.44 -24.15 9.53
N PHE A 853 -20.60 -23.40 10.24
CA PHE A 853 -19.53 -22.57 9.68
C PHE A 853 -18.18 -23.05 10.23
N HIS A 854 -17.25 -23.42 9.34
CA HIS A 854 -15.91 -23.88 9.72
C HIS A 854 -14.98 -22.75 10.17
N SER A 855 -13.92 -23.10 10.89
CA SER A 855 -12.76 -22.24 11.20
C SER A 855 -11.86 -22.01 9.97
N GLY A 856 -10.56 -21.72 10.19
CA GLY A 856 -9.57 -21.46 9.14
C GLY A 856 -9.17 -19.99 8.99
N SER A 857 -9.33 -19.19 10.05
CA SER A 857 -9.00 -17.75 10.10
C SER A 857 -9.68 -16.89 9.02
N LEU A 858 -10.76 -17.40 8.40
CA LEU A 858 -11.39 -16.82 7.21
C LEU A 858 -10.44 -16.72 6.00
N LEU A 859 -9.38 -17.56 5.97
CA LEU A 859 -8.31 -17.56 4.97
C LEU A 859 -8.11 -18.92 4.27
N TRP A 860 -8.52 -20.03 4.89
CA TRP A 860 -8.55 -21.38 4.32
C TRP A 860 -9.62 -22.27 5.01
N LEU A 861 -9.62 -23.58 4.72
CA LEU A 861 -10.66 -24.58 5.01
C LEU A 861 -11.95 -24.39 4.17
N THR A 862 -12.77 -25.44 4.16
CA THR A 862 -14.02 -25.49 3.38
C THR A 862 -15.11 -26.31 4.07
N GLY A 863 -16.39 -25.98 3.82
CA GLY A 863 -17.56 -26.79 4.18
C GLY A 863 -17.70 -28.12 3.42
N ARG A 864 -16.59 -28.73 2.98
CA ARG A 864 -16.51 -30.01 2.24
C ARG A 864 -15.96 -31.15 3.12
N PRO A 865 -16.13 -32.44 2.74
CA PRO A 865 -15.91 -33.58 3.64
C PRO A 865 -14.49 -33.75 4.17
N GLU A 866 -13.51 -33.21 3.48
CA GLU A 866 -12.11 -33.06 3.90
C GLU A 866 -12.00 -32.42 5.29
N ASP A 867 -12.46 -31.18 5.46
CA ASP A 867 -12.32 -30.47 6.75
C ASP A 867 -13.51 -30.71 7.69
N SER A 868 -14.73 -30.77 7.14
CA SER A 868 -15.96 -30.78 7.93
C SER A 868 -16.56 -32.17 8.18
N GLY A 869 -16.22 -33.18 7.36
CA GLY A 869 -16.93 -34.45 7.32
C GLY A 869 -16.93 -35.28 8.62
N PRO A 870 -15.79 -35.45 9.31
CA PRO A 870 -15.73 -36.18 10.57
C PRO A 870 -16.57 -35.51 11.67
N THR A 871 -16.43 -34.19 11.83
CA THR A 871 -17.12 -33.38 12.85
C THR A 871 -18.63 -33.33 12.58
N ALA A 872 -19.04 -33.10 11.34
CA ALA A 872 -20.44 -33.17 10.90
C ALA A 872 -21.08 -34.52 11.26
N THR A 873 -20.35 -35.62 11.03
CA THR A 873 -20.81 -36.98 11.34
C THR A 873 -20.94 -37.19 12.86
N LEU A 874 -19.95 -36.76 13.64
CA LEU A 874 -19.96 -36.92 15.09
C LEU A 874 -21.08 -36.09 15.74
N LEU A 875 -21.27 -34.82 15.35
CA LEU A 875 -22.32 -33.96 15.89
C LEU A 875 -23.73 -34.46 15.52
N ASN A 876 -23.97 -34.83 14.25
CA ASN A 876 -25.26 -35.39 13.84
C ASN A 876 -25.60 -36.66 14.63
N ASN A 877 -24.61 -37.55 14.86
CA ASN A 877 -24.80 -38.77 15.63
C ASN A 877 -25.11 -38.51 17.11
N ARG A 878 -24.60 -37.44 17.72
CA ARG A 878 -24.92 -37.08 19.12
C ARG A 878 -26.26 -36.35 19.26
N LEU A 879 -26.65 -35.52 18.28
CA LEU A 879 -27.97 -34.88 18.22
C LEU A 879 -29.09 -35.87 17.84
N GLY A 880 -28.75 -36.97 17.18
CA GLY A 880 -29.63 -38.13 16.92
C GLY A 880 -29.87 -38.41 15.44
N ASN A 881 -30.22 -39.64 15.10
CA ASN A 881 -30.19 -40.20 13.72
C ASN A 881 -30.92 -39.38 12.63
N ASN A 882 -31.97 -38.64 12.98
CA ASN A 882 -32.73 -37.81 12.03
C ASN A 882 -32.09 -36.42 11.82
N THR A 883 -30.98 -36.11 12.50
CA THR A 883 -30.24 -34.87 12.34
C THR A 883 -29.53 -34.85 10.99
N ARG A 884 -29.51 -33.69 10.35
CA ARG A 884 -28.64 -33.38 9.22
C ARG A 884 -27.82 -32.14 9.55
N SER A 885 -26.69 -31.97 8.87
CA SER A 885 -25.95 -30.71 8.93
C SER A 885 -25.64 -30.22 7.53
N PHE A 886 -25.73 -28.91 7.36
CA PHE A 886 -25.38 -28.18 6.15
C PHE A 886 -24.20 -27.28 6.50
N TRP A 887 -23.02 -27.63 5.97
CA TRP A 887 -21.80 -26.86 6.18
C TRP A 887 -21.62 -25.90 5.02
N LEU A 888 -21.64 -24.61 5.34
CA LEU A 888 -21.47 -23.55 4.37
C LEU A 888 -19.99 -23.43 3.99
N GLN A 889 -19.69 -23.47 2.69
CA GLN A 889 -18.41 -23.01 2.15
C GLN A 889 -18.58 -21.51 1.83
N TYR A 890 -18.47 -20.69 2.87
CA TYR A 890 -18.59 -19.23 2.79
C TYR A 890 -17.37 -18.62 2.08
N ARG A 891 -17.50 -17.41 1.54
CA ARG A 891 -16.39 -16.69 0.89
C ARG A 891 -15.34 -16.29 1.92
N LEU A 892 -14.08 -16.58 1.61
CA LEU A 892 -12.93 -16.28 2.45
C LEU A 892 -12.45 -14.85 2.21
N ALA A 893 -11.83 -14.27 3.22
CA ALA A 893 -11.14 -12.98 3.15
C ALA A 893 -9.75 -13.08 2.46
N GLY A 894 -9.35 -14.29 2.04
CA GLY A 894 -8.18 -14.56 1.20
C GLY A 894 -8.56 -15.38 -0.05
N GLY A 895 -7.54 -15.89 -0.75
CA GLY A 895 -7.68 -16.54 -2.06
C GLY A 895 -7.58 -15.56 -3.23
N ASP A 896 -7.85 -16.05 -4.45
CA ASP A 896 -7.79 -15.21 -5.68
C ASP A 896 -8.86 -14.10 -5.69
N ASN A 897 -10.00 -14.32 -5.02
CA ASN A 897 -11.10 -13.38 -4.86
C ASN A 897 -11.33 -13.07 -3.37
N PRO A 898 -10.46 -12.28 -2.71
CA PRO A 898 -10.55 -12.01 -1.28
C PRO A 898 -11.83 -11.22 -0.95
N THR A 899 -12.64 -11.78 -0.04
CA THR A 899 -13.95 -11.23 0.35
C THR A 899 -13.94 -10.83 1.84
N PRO A 900 -13.48 -9.62 2.19
CA PRO A 900 -13.49 -9.12 3.57
C PRO A 900 -14.91 -8.87 4.09
N TYR A 901 -15.03 -8.33 5.31
CA TYR A 901 -16.31 -8.01 5.93
C TYR A 901 -17.18 -7.11 5.03
N PRO A 902 -18.50 -7.36 4.91
CA PRO A 902 -19.32 -8.37 5.60
C PRO A 902 -19.54 -9.66 4.78
N GLY A 903 -18.63 -10.07 3.88
CA GLY A 903 -18.83 -11.17 2.92
C GLY A 903 -19.38 -12.47 3.52
N ALA A 904 -18.63 -13.09 4.44
CA ALA A 904 -19.04 -14.33 5.09
C ALA A 904 -20.36 -14.19 5.91
N MET A 905 -20.68 -12.98 6.38
CA MET A 905 -21.94 -12.68 7.09
C MET A 905 -23.14 -12.58 6.13
N GLN A 906 -22.96 -12.01 4.94
CA GLN A 906 -23.95 -12.08 3.85
C GLN A 906 -24.21 -13.55 3.47
N ASP A 907 -23.15 -14.35 3.37
CA ASP A 907 -23.25 -15.76 2.99
C ASP A 907 -24.03 -16.57 4.04
N ALA A 908 -23.84 -16.27 5.32
CA ALA A 908 -24.58 -16.87 6.43
C ALA A 908 -26.09 -16.54 6.39
N VAL A 909 -26.46 -15.29 6.11
CA VAL A 909 -27.87 -14.89 5.88
C VAL A 909 -28.45 -15.63 4.67
N THR A 910 -27.67 -15.74 3.59
CA THR A 910 -28.05 -16.44 2.36
C THR A 910 -28.33 -17.93 2.62
N ALA A 911 -27.46 -18.59 3.37
CA ALA A 911 -27.64 -20.00 3.77
C ALA A 911 -28.85 -20.20 4.69
N TYR A 912 -29.08 -19.30 5.64
CA TYR A 912 -30.25 -19.36 6.53
C TYR A 912 -31.57 -19.19 5.76
N ILE A 913 -31.59 -18.31 4.75
CA ILE A 913 -32.74 -18.13 3.85
C ILE A 913 -32.93 -19.36 2.95
N TYR A 914 -31.84 -19.96 2.46
CA TYR A 914 -31.93 -21.23 1.72
C TYR A 914 -32.58 -22.35 2.56
N LEU A 915 -32.15 -22.55 3.81
CA LEU A 915 -32.73 -23.57 4.68
C LEU A 915 -34.22 -23.31 4.98
N THR A 916 -34.59 -22.07 5.25
CA THR A 916 -35.96 -21.70 5.64
C THR A 916 -36.92 -21.62 4.44
N ASP A 917 -36.58 -20.86 3.39
CA ASP A 917 -37.44 -20.67 2.20
C ASP A 917 -37.32 -21.78 1.15
N LYS A 918 -36.09 -22.13 0.76
CA LYS A 918 -35.87 -23.05 -0.37
C LYS A 918 -36.08 -24.50 0.07
N MET A 919 -35.65 -24.87 1.28
CA MET A 919 -35.81 -26.23 1.83
C MET A 919 -37.05 -26.40 2.73
N GLY A 920 -37.66 -25.31 3.22
CA GLY A 920 -38.90 -25.36 4.01
C GLY A 920 -38.68 -25.77 5.48
N ILE A 921 -37.47 -25.59 6.01
CA ILE A 921 -37.11 -26.02 7.36
C ILE A 921 -37.59 -24.95 8.36
N SER A 922 -38.37 -25.36 9.37
CA SER A 922 -38.75 -24.46 10.45
C SER A 922 -37.49 -23.95 11.18
N PRO A 923 -37.33 -22.63 11.38
CA PRO A 923 -36.24 -22.07 12.19
C PRO A 923 -36.09 -22.74 13.55
N SER A 924 -37.20 -23.12 14.20
CA SER A 924 -37.21 -23.83 15.49
C SER A 924 -36.63 -25.26 15.46
N ARG A 925 -36.16 -25.73 14.30
CA ARG A 925 -35.37 -26.97 14.11
C ARG A 925 -33.94 -26.68 13.62
N ILE A 926 -33.60 -25.43 13.32
CA ILE A 926 -32.27 -25.01 12.91
C ILE A 926 -31.43 -24.74 14.15
N VAL A 927 -30.25 -25.35 14.22
CA VAL A 927 -29.19 -25.06 15.19
C VAL A 927 -28.10 -24.32 14.45
N LEU A 928 -27.67 -23.16 14.93
CA LEU A 928 -26.47 -22.50 14.41
C LEU A 928 -25.24 -23.13 15.09
N ALA A 929 -24.17 -23.38 14.35
CA ALA A 929 -22.92 -23.89 14.91
C ALA A 929 -21.70 -23.33 14.19
N GLY A 930 -20.59 -23.17 14.90
CA GLY A 930 -19.30 -22.96 14.25
C GLY A 930 -18.12 -23.09 15.19
N ASP A 931 -16.94 -23.25 14.61
CA ASP A 931 -15.65 -23.40 15.30
C ASP A 931 -14.73 -22.20 15.03
N SER A 932 -14.06 -21.68 16.06
CA SER A 932 -13.14 -20.53 15.97
C SER A 932 -13.72 -19.34 15.19
N THR A 933 -13.19 -18.95 14.02
CA THR A 933 -13.77 -17.86 13.21
C THR A 933 -15.13 -18.18 12.60
N GLY A 934 -15.48 -19.46 12.45
CA GLY A 934 -16.83 -19.91 12.13
C GLY A 934 -17.84 -19.58 13.24
N SER A 935 -17.40 -19.55 14.51
CA SER A 935 -18.23 -19.03 15.60
C SER A 935 -18.51 -17.53 15.45
N THR A 936 -17.54 -16.74 14.96
CA THR A 936 -17.75 -15.31 14.66
C THR A 936 -18.92 -15.14 13.67
N ILE A 937 -18.96 -15.96 12.61
CA ILE A 937 -20.06 -15.98 11.64
C ILE A 937 -21.39 -16.41 12.31
N ALA A 938 -21.37 -17.48 13.10
CA ALA A 938 -22.56 -18.00 13.79
C ALA A 938 -23.21 -16.98 14.74
N VAL A 939 -22.39 -16.28 15.54
CA VAL A 939 -22.87 -15.26 16.49
C VAL A 939 -23.21 -13.94 15.80
N ALA A 940 -22.52 -13.56 14.71
CA ALA A 940 -22.90 -12.43 13.87
C ALA A 940 -24.28 -12.64 13.22
N LEU A 941 -24.55 -13.84 12.68
CA LEU A 941 -25.87 -14.23 12.16
C LEU A 941 -26.93 -14.21 13.28
N LEU A 942 -26.61 -14.68 14.48
CA LEU A 942 -27.53 -14.62 15.62
C LEU A 942 -27.86 -13.17 16.04
N ARG A 943 -26.85 -12.29 16.08
CA ARG A 943 -27.02 -10.85 16.33
C ARG A 943 -27.93 -10.20 15.28
N TYR A 944 -27.69 -10.52 14.01
CA TYR A 944 -28.47 -10.03 12.87
C TYR A 944 -29.94 -10.50 12.92
N LEU A 945 -30.16 -11.81 13.12
CA LEU A 945 -31.51 -12.39 13.26
C LEU A 945 -32.28 -11.88 14.49
N THR A 946 -31.58 -11.34 15.48
CA THR A 946 -32.20 -10.75 16.68
C THR A 946 -32.51 -9.26 16.47
N SER A 947 -31.55 -8.45 16.02
CA SER A 947 -31.75 -7.02 15.71
C SER A 947 -32.87 -6.80 14.67
N ILE A 948 -32.99 -7.68 13.68
CA ILE A 948 -34.02 -7.56 12.64
C ILE A 948 -35.45 -7.86 13.15
N LYS A 949 -35.63 -8.31 14.40
CA LYS A 949 -36.96 -8.52 15.01
C LYS A 949 -37.72 -7.22 15.26
N GLU A 950 -37.01 -6.11 15.40
CA GLU A 950 -37.60 -4.78 15.64
C GLU A 950 -38.05 -4.11 14.32
N VAL A 951 -37.73 -4.71 13.17
CA VAL A 951 -37.99 -4.15 11.85
C VAL A 951 -39.34 -4.61 11.31
N GLN A 952 -40.26 -3.65 11.14
CA GLN A 952 -41.56 -3.87 10.51
C GLN A 952 -41.43 -4.31 9.03
N ASP A 953 -42.39 -5.11 8.56
CA ASP A 953 -42.50 -5.63 7.20
C ASP A 953 -41.24 -6.36 6.67
N HIS A 954 -40.39 -6.88 7.56
CA HIS A 954 -39.23 -7.68 7.19
C HIS A 954 -39.46 -9.18 7.37
N LYS A 955 -39.24 -9.97 6.32
CA LYS A 955 -39.52 -11.41 6.33
C LYS A 955 -38.75 -12.20 7.40
N LEU A 956 -37.49 -11.83 7.69
CA LEU A 956 -36.73 -12.47 8.78
C LEU A 956 -37.24 -12.08 10.18
N ALA A 957 -37.99 -10.97 10.33
CA ALA A 957 -38.62 -10.60 11.59
C ALA A 957 -39.75 -11.58 11.95
N GLU A 958 -40.54 -12.00 10.96
CA GLU A 958 -41.68 -12.92 11.11
C GLU A 958 -41.28 -14.36 11.48
N LEU A 959 -40.09 -14.81 11.09
CA LEU A 959 -39.60 -16.16 11.36
C LEU A 959 -39.42 -16.43 12.88
N PRO A 960 -39.77 -17.61 13.42
CA PRO A 960 -39.35 -17.98 14.77
C PRO A 960 -37.81 -17.98 14.92
N PRO A 961 -37.28 -17.85 16.14
CA PRO A 961 -35.83 -17.95 16.38
C PRO A 961 -35.28 -19.37 16.12
N PRO A 962 -33.96 -19.52 15.87
CA PRO A 962 -33.31 -20.82 15.84
C PRO A 962 -33.36 -21.53 17.21
N LYS A 963 -33.25 -22.87 17.22
CA LYS A 963 -33.34 -23.71 18.43
C LYS A 963 -32.21 -23.46 19.42
N ALA A 964 -30.99 -23.24 18.92
CA ALA A 964 -29.79 -22.98 19.72
C ALA A 964 -28.67 -22.41 18.83
N CYS A 965 -27.63 -21.86 19.46
CA CYS A 965 -26.36 -21.50 18.85
C CYS A 965 -25.20 -22.19 19.59
N LEU A 966 -24.29 -22.83 18.86
CA LEU A 966 -23.17 -23.62 19.39
C LEU A 966 -21.84 -23.01 18.94
N LEU A 967 -21.02 -22.58 19.90
CA LEU A 967 -19.78 -21.85 19.65
C LEU A 967 -18.61 -22.63 20.27
N PHE A 968 -17.69 -23.12 19.43
CA PHE A 968 -16.58 -23.99 19.83
C PHE A 968 -15.22 -23.28 19.68
N SER A 969 -14.48 -23.15 20.78
CA SER A 969 -13.25 -22.32 20.91
C SER A 969 -13.34 -21.00 20.13
N PRO A 970 -14.40 -20.18 20.36
CA PRO A 970 -14.84 -19.18 19.40
C PRO A 970 -13.93 -17.95 19.35
N SER A 971 -13.72 -17.42 18.14
CA SER A 971 -13.11 -16.11 17.91
C SER A 971 -14.16 -15.02 18.11
N VAL A 972 -13.93 -14.13 19.08
CA VAL A 972 -14.94 -13.23 19.68
C VAL A 972 -14.42 -11.84 20.07
N GLU A 973 -13.12 -11.58 19.95
CA GLU A 973 -12.51 -10.29 20.32
C GLU A 973 -11.33 -9.95 19.39
N TYR A 974 -11.64 -9.51 18.17
CA TYR A 974 -10.66 -9.18 17.13
C TYR A 974 -9.70 -8.04 17.54
N SER A 975 -10.07 -7.19 18.51
CA SER A 975 -9.18 -6.16 19.09
C SER A 975 -8.07 -6.73 19.99
N PHE A 976 -8.25 -7.95 20.52
CA PHE A 976 -7.25 -8.73 21.24
C PHE A 976 -6.56 -9.75 20.32
N GLU A 977 -7.35 -10.46 19.52
CA GLU A 977 -6.88 -11.48 18.57
C GLU A 977 -6.04 -10.88 17.43
N GLY A 978 -6.32 -9.63 17.06
CA GLY A 978 -5.54 -8.82 16.12
C GLY A 978 -4.25 -8.21 16.69
N ASP A 979 -3.98 -8.33 18.00
CA ASP A 979 -2.72 -7.87 18.59
C ASP A 979 -1.73 -9.04 18.80
N PRO A 980 -0.68 -9.17 17.97
CA PRO A 980 0.27 -10.24 18.09
C PRO A 980 1.08 -10.18 19.40
N GLU A 981 1.18 -9.01 20.06
CA GLU A 981 1.86 -8.90 21.35
C GLU A 981 1.02 -9.50 22.48
N ALA A 982 -0.27 -9.13 22.60
CA ALA A 982 -1.19 -9.73 23.57
C ALA A 982 -1.30 -11.26 23.43
N ILE A 983 -1.33 -11.78 22.21
CA ILE A 983 -1.32 -13.24 21.94
C ILE A 983 0.04 -13.86 22.28
N SER A 984 1.17 -13.27 21.85
CA SER A 984 2.52 -13.76 22.19
C SER A 984 2.76 -13.84 23.70
N ALA A 985 2.14 -12.92 24.43
CA ALA A 985 2.24 -12.77 25.87
C ALA A 985 1.29 -13.71 26.66
N ASN A 986 0.30 -14.33 26.00
CA ASN A 986 -0.76 -15.13 26.62
C ASN A 986 -0.19 -16.31 27.42
N ARG A 987 -0.77 -16.61 28.60
CA ARG A 987 -0.28 -17.71 29.47
C ARG A 987 -0.31 -19.08 28.77
N ASN A 988 -1.25 -19.28 27.84
CA ASN A 988 -1.49 -20.52 27.12
C ASN A 988 -0.73 -20.62 25.77
N ILE A 989 0.05 -19.58 25.38
CA ILE A 989 0.90 -19.60 24.16
C ILE A 989 1.97 -20.70 24.17
N LYS A 990 2.22 -21.31 25.35
CA LYS A 990 3.12 -22.45 25.53
C LYS A 990 2.49 -23.77 25.08
N THR A 991 1.19 -23.92 25.36
CA THR A 991 0.42 -25.16 25.19
C THR A 991 -0.28 -25.22 23.85
N ASP A 992 -0.88 -24.12 23.41
CA ASP A 992 -1.75 -24.09 22.24
C ASP A 992 -1.01 -24.40 20.90
N TYR A 993 -1.75 -24.46 19.79
CA TYR A 993 -1.20 -24.47 18.44
C TYR A 993 -1.58 -23.25 17.58
N VAL A 994 -2.49 -22.39 18.06
CA VAL A 994 -2.73 -21.09 17.43
C VAL A 994 -1.57 -20.15 17.74
N GLU A 995 -1.29 -19.19 16.86
CA GLU A 995 -0.17 -18.27 17.03
C GLU A 995 -0.51 -16.80 16.76
N GLU A 996 0.33 -15.94 17.34
CA GLU A 996 0.28 -14.49 17.26
C GLU A 996 0.14 -13.94 15.84
N ARG A 997 0.96 -14.40 14.90
CA ARG A 997 0.98 -13.88 13.51
C ARG A 997 -0.23 -14.32 12.71
N MET A 998 -0.73 -15.53 12.97
CA MET A 998 -1.85 -16.10 12.22
C MET A 998 -3.18 -15.43 12.62
N MET A 999 -3.34 -15.10 13.90
CA MET A 999 -4.52 -14.39 14.39
C MET A 999 -4.53 -12.95 13.92
N ALA A 1000 -3.40 -12.24 14.04
CA ALA A 1000 -3.24 -10.90 13.48
C ALA A 1000 -3.52 -10.87 11.96
N TRP A 1001 -3.05 -11.86 11.20
CA TRP A 1001 -3.28 -11.94 9.76
C TRP A 1001 -4.75 -12.21 9.41
N GLY A 1002 -5.40 -13.19 10.06
CA GLY A 1002 -6.82 -13.46 9.87
C GLY A 1002 -7.69 -12.26 10.22
N ALA A 1003 -7.37 -11.59 11.33
CA ALA A 1003 -8.01 -10.33 11.73
C ALA A 1003 -7.82 -9.24 10.67
N ARG A 1004 -6.61 -9.05 10.12
CA ARG A 1004 -6.38 -8.06 9.05
C ARG A 1004 -7.08 -8.39 7.74
N ALA A 1005 -7.23 -9.68 7.42
CA ALA A 1005 -7.87 -10.11 6.19
C ALA A 1005 -9.38 -9.82 6.21
N ILE A 1006 -10.09 -10.18 7.30
CA ILE A 1006 -11.53 -9.92 7.39
C ILE A 1006 -11.85 -8.46 7.72
N ALA A 1007 -11.01 -7.82 8.54
CA ALA A 1007 -11.18 -6.45 9.03
C ALA A 1007 -9.99 -5.56 8.64
N PRO A 1008 -9.77 -5.29 7.34
CA PRO A 1008 -8.91 -4.21 6.90
C PRO A 1008 -9.59 -2.85 7.23
N PRO A 1009 -8.81 -1.77 7.44
CA PRO A 1009 -9.33 -0.51 8.00
C PRO A 1009 -10.50 0.12 7.22
N GLU A 1010 -10.56 -0.10 5.91
CA GLU A 1010 -11.60 0.38 5.00
C GLU A 1010 -12.91 -0.42 5.06
N ALA A 1011 -12.91 -1.62 5.66
CA ALA A 1011 -14.09 -2.48 5.76
C ALA A 1011 -14.78 -2.40 7.13
N VAL A 1012 -14.04 -2.60 8.23
CA VAL A 1012 -14.59 -2.62 9.59
C VAL A 1012 -13.49 -2.47 10.65
N ARG A 1013 -13.83 -1.90 11.82
CA ARG A 1013 -12.94 -1.81 12.99
C ARG A 1013 -12.83 -3.15 13.71
N LEU A 1014 -11.69 -3.41 14.37
CA LEU A 1014 -11.51 -4.62 15.19
C LEU A 1014 -12.39 -4.68 16.44
N ASP A 1015 -12.97 -3.58 16.88
CA ASP A 1015 -13.90 -3.51 18.01
C ASP A 1015 -15.38 -3.51 17.58
N ASP A 1016 -15.70 -3.86 16.33
CA ASP A 1016 -17.07 -3.88 15.81
C ASP A 1016 -17.98 -4.95 16.47
N PRO A 1017 -19.28 -4.68 16.69
CA PRO A 1017 -20.18 -5.60 17.40
C PRO A 1017 -20.46 -6.96 16.74
N TYR A 1018 -20.16 -7.14 15.46
CA TYR A 1018 -20.37 -8.39 14.72
C TYR A 1018 -19.13 -9.28 14.67
N ILE A 1019 -17.91 -8.71 14.71
CA ILE A 1019 -16.67 -9.51 14.81
C ILE A 1019 -16.12 -9.60 16.24
N SER A 1020 -16.35 -8.58 17.09
CA SER A 1020 -15.96 -8.54 18.50
C SER A 1020 -17.16 -8.55 19.46
N PRO A 1021 -18.03 -9.58 19.44
CA PRO A 1021 -19.19 -9.67 20.30
C PRO A 1021 -18.85 -9.77 21.80
N ALA A 1022 -17.61 -10.10 22.18
CA ALA A 1022 -17.14 -10.02 23.57
C ALA A 1022 -17.30 -8.62 24.19
N LEU A 1023 -17.03 -7.58 23.40
CA LEU A 1023 -17.14 -6.18 23.81
C LEU A 1023 -18.60 -5.67 23.81
N HIS A 1024 -19.49 -6.35 23.06
CA HIS A 1024 -20.83 -5.87 22.74
C HIS A 1024 -21.92 -6.92 23.00
N PRO A 1025 -22.07 -7.44 24.24
CA PRO A 1025 -23.07 -8.45 24.55
C PRO A 1025 -24.50 -7.96 24.26
N PHE A 1026 -25.35 -8.84 23.73
CA PHE A 1026 -26.69 -8.49 23.24
C PHE A 1026 -27.76 -9.45 23.78
N ALA A 1027 -29.01 -8.97 23.88
CA ALA A 1027 -30.14 -9.77 24.31
C ALA A 1027 -30.60 -10.70 23.18
N THR A 1028 -30.91 -11.97 23.48
CA THR A 1028 -31.43 -12.94 22.51
C THR A 1028 -32.27 -14.03 23.19
N PRO A 1029 -33.39 -14.48 22.58
CA PRO A 1029 -34.17 -15.61 23.08
C PRO A 1029 -33.57 -16.98 22.73
N VAL A 1030 -32.42 -17.02 22.04
CA VAL A 1030 -31.78 -18.25 21.58
C VAL A 1030 -30.79 -18.77 22.62
N PRO A 1031 -30.89 -20.04 23.05
CA PRO A 1031 -29.90 -20.68 23.91
C PRO A 1031 -28.50 -20.70 23.26
N ILE A 1032 -27.46 -20.27 23.98
CA ILE A 1032 -26.08 -20.30 23.51
C ILE A 1032 -25.24 -21.32 24.31
N PHE A 1033 -24.59 -22.24 23.62
CA PHE A 1033 -23.53 -23.08 24.19
C PHE A 1033 -22.18 -22.51 23.78
N VAL A 1034 -21.27 -22.32 24.74
CA VAL A 1034 -19.92 -21.79 24.51
C VAL A 1034 -18.90 -22.76 25.09
N GLN A 1035 -18.07 -23.37 24.24
CA GLN A 1035 -17.02 -24.29 24.67
C GLN A 1035 -15.63 -23.65 24.50
N ALA A 1036 -14.76 -23.86 25.49
CA ALA A 1036 -13.37 -23.44 25.48
C ALA A 1036 -12.42 -24.59 25.86
N GLY A 1037 -11.19 -24.53 25.36
CA GLY A 1037 -10.08 -25.37 25.80
C GLY A 1037 -9.25 -24.67 26.86
N GLY A 1038 -9.13 -25.26 28.07
CA GLY A 1038 -8.45 -24.65 29.21
C GLY A 1038 -6.96 -24.29 28.99
N ALA A 1039 -6.34 -24.82 27.94
CA ALA A 1039 -4.95 -24.57 27.54
C ALA A 1039 -4.83 -23.90 26.14
N GLU A 1040 -5.91 -23.32 25.61
CA GLU A 1040 -5.95 -22.50 24.39
C GLU A 1040 -5.77 -20.99 24.69
N VAL A 1041 -5.27 -20.19 23.75
CA VAL A 1041 -5.02 -18.75 23.98
C VAL A 1041 -6.30 -17.94 24.16
N LEU A 1042 -7.39 -18.33 23.49
CA LEU A 1042 -8.70 -17.68 23.58
C LEU A 1042 -9.47 -17.98 24.87
N CYS A 1043 -9.02 -18.94 25.69
CA CYS A 1043 -9.77 -19.45 26.85
C CYS A 1043 -10.28 -18.35 27.80
N ASP A 1044 -9.55 -17.24 27.94
CA ASP A 1044 -9.97 -16.12 28.79
C ASP A 1044 -11.02 -15.22 28.12
N SER A 1045 -10.81 -14.76 26.88
CA SER A 1045 -11.79 -13.92 26.16
C SER A 1045 -13.09 -14.67 25.86
N VAL A 1046 -13.03 -15.98 25.57
CA VAL A 1046 -14.22 -16.83 25.41
C VAL A 1046 -15.03 -16.91 26.71
N ARG A 1047 -14.36 -17.06 27.85
CA ARG A 1047 -15.01 -17.10 29.17
C ARG A 1047 -15.63 -15.74 29.52
N GLU A 1048 -14.94 -14.65 29.19
CA GLU A 1048 -15.43 -13.28 29.42
C GLU A 1048 -16.63 -12.95 28.52
N PHE A 1049 -16.60 -13.32 27.23
CA PHE A 1049 -17.77 -13.27 26.34
C PHE A 1049 -18.96 -14.08 26.87
N ALA A 1050 -18.75 -15.32 27.32
CA ALA A 1050 -19.81 -16.17 27.87
C ALA A 1050 -20.43 -15.56 29.14
N ASN A 1051 -19.59 -15.01 30.04
CA ASN A 1051 -20.05 -14.29 31.23
C ASN A 1051 -20.82 -13.02 30.86
N ALA A 1052 -20.34 -12.23 29.90
CA ALA A 1052 -20.96 -10.99 29.44
C ALA A 1052 -22.33 -11.25 28.80
N MET A 1053 -22.44 -12.26 27.92
CA MET A 1053 -23.71 -12.68 27.33
C MET A 1053 -24.68 -13.24 28.38
N ASN A 1054 -24.21 -13.96 29.39
CA ASN A 1054 -25.05 -14.48 30.48
C ASN A 1054 -25.50 -13.39 31.47
N ALA A 1055 -24.81 -12.25 31.51
CA ALA A 1055 -25.20 -11.10 32.33
C ALA A 1055 -26.34 -10.25 31.71
N VAL A 1056 -26.62 -10.42 30.42
CA VAL A 1056 -27.73 -9.73 29.75
C VAL A 1056 -29.08 -10.35 30.16
N PRO A 1057 -30.05 -9.57 30.68
CA PRO A 1057 -31.32 -10.11 31.15
C PRO A 1057 -32.11 -10.86 30.07
N GLY A 1058 -32.43 -12.12 30.34
CA GLY A 1058 -33.23 -12.98 29.46
C GLY A 1058 -32.43 -13.95 28.60
N ASN A 1059 -31.12 -13.77 28.49
CA ASN A 1059 -30.24 -14.75 27.82
C ASN A 1059 -30.13 -16.04 28.65
N TRP A 1060 -29.87 -17.16 27.97
CA TRP A 1060 -29.42 -18.41 28.59
C TRP A 1060 -28.16 -18.90 27.90
N VAL A 1061 -27.06 -18.97 28.65
CA VAL A 1061 -25.75 -19.39 28.16
C VAL A 1061 -25.22 -20.55 29.02
N GLU A 1062 -24.75 -21.63 28.39
CA GLU A 1062 -23.97 -22.69 29.06
C GLU A 1062 -22.50 -22.58 28.60
N TYR A 1063 -21.60 -22.32 29.55
CA TYR A 1063 -20.15 -22.29 29.31
C TYR A 1063 -19.51 -23.63 29.73
N PHE A 1064 -18.81 -24.27 28.80
CA PHE A 1064 -18.20 -25.59 28.97
C PHE A 1064 -16.69 -25.55 28.70
N GLU A 1065 -15.89 -25.41 29.76
CA GLU A 1065 -14.42 -25.43 29.68
C GLU A 1065 -13.88 -26.85 29.87
N VAL A 1066 -13.15 -27.36 28.87
CA VAL A 1066 -12.46 -28.65 28.99
C VAL A 1066 -11.04 -28.42 29.53
N PRO A 1067 -10.67 -28.94 30.71
CA PRO A 1067 -9.35 -28.66 31.29
C PRO A 1067 -8.18 -29.18 30.45
N ASP A 1068 -7.09 -28.42 30.42
CA ASP A 1068 -5.80 -28.78 29.83
C ASP A 1068 -5.77 -29.06 28.31
N VAL A 1069 -6.84 -28.79 27.53
CA VAL A 1069 -6.83 -28.98 26.06
C VAL A 1069 -6.50 -27.70 25.27
N PRO A 1070 -5.81 -27.79 24.12
CA PRO A 1070 -5.57 -26.66 23.21
C PRO A 1070 -6.82 -26.31 22.39
N HIS A 1071 -6.68 -25.33 21.50
CA HIS A 1071 -7.75 -24.78 20.66
C HIS A 1071 -8.51 -25.83 19.84
N ASP A 1072 -9.83 -25.67 19.72
CA ASP A 1072 -10.67 -26.44 18.80
C ASP A 1072 -10.43 -27.97 18.82
N VAL A 1073 -10.41 -28.55 20.02
CA VAL A 1073 -10.51 -30.02 20.18
C VAL A 1073 -11.87 -30.55 19.68
N TYR A 1074 -12.83 -29.67 19.40
CA TYR A 1074 -14.07 -29.98 18.68
C TYR A 1074 -13.81 -30.51 17.26
N VAL A 1075 -13.00 -29.86 16.40
CA VAL A 1075 -12.63 -30.43 15.09
C VAL A 1075 -11.38 -31.33 15.19
N VAL A 1076 -10.27 -30.83 15.74
CA VAL A 1076 -8.95 -31.49 15.58
C VAL A 1076 -8.57 -32.43 16.72
N GLY A 1077 -9.46 -32.67 17.69
CA GLY A 1077 -9.17 -33.47 18.89
C GLY A 1077 -8.55 -34.84 18.62
N THR A 1078 -9.13 -35.64 17.74
CA THR A 1078 -8.61 -36.98 17.38
C THR A 1078 -7.21 -36.93 16.76
N ILE A 1079 -6.91 -35.90 15.96
CA ILE A 1079 -5.59 -35.67 15.36
C ILE A 1079 -4.58 -35.38 16.46
N LEU A 1080 -4.89 -34.42 17.33
CA LEU A 1080 -4.03 -33.98 18.45
C LEU A 1080 -3.91 -35.00 19.60
N GLY A 1081 -4.68 -36.09 19.59
CA GLY A 1081 -4.64 -37.12 20.63
C GLY A 1081 -5.58 -36.87 21.82
N TRP A 1082 -6.65 -36.13 21.60
CA TRP A 1082 -7.75 -35.81 22.53
C TRP A 1082 -9.13 -36.36 22.08
N PRO A 1083 -9.26 -37.60 21.54
CA PRO A 1083 -10.53 -38.07 20.98
C PRO A 1083 -11.66 -38.18 22.02
N LYS A 1084 -11.33 -38.50 23.28
CA LYS A 1084 -12.32 -38.56 24.37
C LYS A 1084 -12.92 -37.19 24.69
N GLN A 1085 -12.07 -36.17 24.72
CA GLN A 1085 -12.49 -34.79 24.95
C GLN A 1085 -13.26 -34.24 23.75
N GLN A 1086 -12.90 -34.63 22.53
CA GLN A 1086 -13.70 -34.35 21.33
C GLN A 1086 -15.11 -34.96 21.45
N GLU A 1087 -15.23 -36.24 21.83
CA GLU A 1087 -16.52 -36.88 22.09
C GLU A 1087 -17.29 -36.19 23.23
N GLU A 1088 -16.62 -35.84 24.34
CA GLU A 1088 -17.20 -35.16 25.51
C GLU A 1088 -17.79 -33.78 25.15
N ILE A 1089 -17.09 -32.98 24.32
CA ILE A 1089 -17.58 -31.70 23.80
C ILE A 1089 -18.85 -31.90 22.95
N HIS A 1090 -18.86 -32.90 22.07
CA HIS A 1090 -20.01 -33.20 21.23
C HIS A 1090 -21.21 -33.74 22.05
N GLU A 1091 -20.95 -34.54 23.08
CA GLU A 1091 -21.98 -35.00 24.02
C GLU A 1091 -22.53 -33.85 24.87
N ALA A 1092 -21.71 -32.89 25.29
CA ALA A 1092 -22.14 -31.70 26.01
C ALA A 1092 -23.03 -30.79 25.14
N ALA A 1093 -22.56 -30.44 23.94
CA ALA A 1093 -23.31 -29.62 22.99
C ALA A 1093 -24.65 -30.27 22.59
N ALA A 1094 -24.66 -31.58 22.33
CA ALA A 1094 -25.90 -32.29 22.01
C ALA A 1094 -26.86 -32.34 23.22
N ARG A 1095 -26.35 -32.55 24.43
CA ARG A 1095 -27.15 -32.51 25.67
C ARG A 1095 -27.77 -31.12 25.90
N PHE A 1096 -27.06 -30.04 25.56
CA PHE A 1096 -27.59 -28.68 25.62
C PHE A 1096 -28.76 -28.47 24.65
N VAL A 1097 -28.60 -28.87 23.38
CA VAL A 1097 -29.65 -28.72 22.35
C VAL A 1097 -30.89 -29.58 22.63
N LEU A 1098 -30.71 -30.76 23.23
CA LEU A 1098 -31.80 -31.71 23.51
C LEU A 1098 -32.57 -31.43 24.82
N GLN A 1099 -32.21 -30.36 25.54
CA GLN A 1099 -33.02 -29.78 26.63
C GLN A 1099 -34.04 -28.76 26.09
#